data_AF-A0A7X8M9S4-F1
#
_entry.id   AF-A0A7X8M9S4-F1
#
_cell.length_a   1.000
_cell.length_b   1.000
_cell.length_c   1.000
_cell.angle_alpha   90.00
_cell.angle_beta   90.00
_cell.angle_gamma   90.00
#
_symmetry.space_group_name_H-M   'P 1'
#
loop_
_entity.id
_entity.type
_entity.pdbx_description
1 polymer ?
#
loop_
_entity_poly.entity_id
_entity_poly.type
_entity_poly.pdbx_seq_one_letter_code
_entity_poly.pdbx_strand_id
1 'polypeptide(L)'
;FAAPLPKADALFIQEHHTPLPIGGSAKADDIRSLLILADHTVCAATGAGLYHYNPCSRTWSRKTAGPAFALAEDSSGVLWAGAWDGLYRWNGEFYEKHPVVHSTVSAILALKDRILALGPTDFWQASAFTAEKTQLPVSRTIHSLKADNRGGYFIATSRGLFHQQSTGLRLLQSETELLSALVTDVEYAADGRLWIGGMGGITLYDGDRRVGQFTPAEGLASIYVNCLKLAPNGAMWIGTRHGVLRHDQGAWSMRHSKRWLCGDDVRDIVFDRHGSAWIATNAGVSVLSARPMTLSAKADHFHRVLQARHVRPPYLVEKCRLAVPGDTLTWQPLDNDNDGQYTGMYLAMESFRYAVSKQSTARENAARAFNALHFLQTVTGTEGFVARTVIPPDWTSMGDPNRSIDDQEWAERLVLNPREKRREKLWRLSHDRRWLWKGDTSSDEITGHMYGYLFYHDLVADVKEKRRVSDHVCHIVDYIIDHGFVLTDIDGRHTMWGVWAPERLNEDPDWATERGINSLEMLSFLKLAHHLSGKSRYQQIYLDLLHTHHYAQNVLSAKTTNPAWTTHIDDELLALAFPCLLLHEKDQNLKAVYLKSLEQWYESAEKDMSPFFNFTYASLSGGDPRLESSLFFLRDAAWDLRRWRIDNSRRADVASCYFPELEQVQLNRLLPISERSFFRWDDNPWYPADGDDGATESDGVFWLLPYWMGRYYGYL
;
A
#
# COMPACT_ATOMS: atom_id res chain seq x y z
N PHE A 1 2.72 -31.08 -9.87
CA PHE A 1 1.27 -30.97 -10.05
C PHE A 1 0.84 -29.62 -9.53
N ALA A 2 0.70 -28.61 -10.39
CA ALA A 2 0.20 -27.31 -9.97
C ALA A 2 -1.27 -27.48 -9.57
N ALA A 3 -1.65 -26.97 -8.39
CA ALA A 3 -3.05 -26.88 -8.01
C ALA A 3 -3.81 -26.08 -9.10
N PRO A 4 -5.08 -26.43 -9.41
CA PRO A 4 -5.87 -25.62 -10.34
C PRO A 4 -5.93 -24.19 -9.81
N LEU A 5 -5.57 -23.22 -10.66
CA LEU A 5 -5.62 -21.80 -10.31
C LEU A 5 -7.05 -21.47 -9.84
N PRO A 6 -7.22 -20.77 -8.70
CA PRO A 6 -8.54 -20.41 -8.21
C PRO A 6 -9.26 -19.55 -9.26
N LYS A 7 -10.57 -19.76 -9.46
CA LYS A 7 -11.41 -18.88 -10.29
C LYS A 7 -11.16 -17.42 -9.87
N ALA A 8 -10.98 -16.51 -10.83
CA ALA A 8 -10.54 -15.15 -10.48
C ALA A 8 -11.53 -14.43 -9.55
N ASP A 9 -12.83 -14.62 -9.76
CA ASP A 9 -13.87 -14.04 -8.90
C ASP A 9 -14.25 -14.92 -7.69
N ALA A 10 -13.37 -15.85 -7.29
CA ALA A 10 -13.54 -16.61 -6.05
C ALA A 10 -13.50 -15.68 -4.83
N LEU A 11 -14.24 -16.07 -3.78
CA LEU A 11 -14.20 -15.39 -2.50
C LEU A 11 -12.79 -15.43 -1.91
N PHE A 12 -12.34 -14.29 -1.41
CA PHE A 12 -11.16 -14.14 -0.56
C PHE A 12 -11.52 -13.32 0.68
N ILE A 13 -10.65 -13.33 1.67
CA ILE A 13 -10.83 -12.53 2.88
C ILE A 13 -10.16 -11.18 2.69
N GLN A 14 -10.96 -10.11 2.71
CA GLN A 14 -10.47 -8.74 2.78
C GLN A 14 -10.48 -8.28 4.24
N GLU A 15 -9.37 -7.75 4.70
CA GLU A 15 -9.27 -7.17 6.04
C GLU A 15 -9.67 -5.69 6.04
N HIS A 16 -10.23 -5.25 7.16
CA HIS A 16 -10.55 -3.86 7.44
C HIS A 16 -10.13 -3.49 8.86
N HIS A 17 -9.55 -2.30 9.00
CA HIS A 17 -9.15 -1.69 10.27
C HIS A 17 -10.16 -0.67 10.76
N THR A 18 -10.64 -0.84 11.99
CA THR A 18 -11.40 0.19 12.71
C THR A 18 -10.57 0.70 13.90
N PRO A 19 -10.14 1.98 13.90
CA PRO A 19 -9.47 2.58 15.04
C PRO A 19 -10.47 2.98 16.13
N LEU A 20 -10.17 2.63 17.39
CA LEU A 20 -10.97 2.95 18.58
C LEU A 20 -10.08 3.58 19.66
N PRO A 21 -9.56 4.81 19.46
CA PRO A 21 -8.90 5.54 20.52
C PRO A 21 -9.87 5.83 21.67
N ILE A 22 -9.36 5.85 22.90
CA ILE A 22 -10.11 6.29 24.09
C ILE A 22 -10.14 7.83 24.14
N GLY A 23 -9.03 8.47 23.80
CA GLY A 23 -8.88 9.92 23.80
C GLY A 23 -8.72 10.54 25.19
N GLY A 24 -8.66 11.87 25.25
CA GLY A 24 -8.53 12.65 26.48
C GLY A 24 -7.11 12.69 27.08
N SER A 25 -6.30 11.65 26.93
CA SER A 25 -4.85 11.68 27.25
C SER A 25 -4.09 10.50 26.67
N ALA A 26 -2.79 10.66 26.41
CA ALA A 26 -1.92 9.56 26.00
C ALA A 26 -1.91 8.37 26.99
N LYS A 27 -2.14 8.62 28.29
CA LYS A 27 -2.27 7.55 29.30
C LYS A 27 -3.57 6.75 29.16
N ALA A 28 -4.63 7.37 28.65
CA ALA A 28 -5.88 6.66 28.38
C ALA A 28 -5.72 5.76 27.14
N ASP A 29 -5.03 6.25 26.11
CA ASP A 29 -4.72 5.49 24.90
C ASP A 29 -3.58 4.46 25.07
N ASP A 30 -2.88 4.48 26.20
CA ASP A 30 -1.86 3.50 26.61
C ASP A 30 -2.52 2.17 27.02
N ILE A 31 -3.04 1.38 26.06
CA ILE A 31 -3.74 0.11 26.35
C ILE A 31 -2.72 -0.98 26.67
N ARG A 32 -2.93 -1.70 27.77
CA ARG A 32 -1.97 -2.70 28.30
C ARG A 32 -2.52 -4.12 28.28
N SER A 33 -3.81 -4.26 28.49
CA SER A 33 -4.50 -5.55 28.41
C SER A 33 -5.95 -5.35 27.99
N LEU A 34 -6.46 -6.31 27.21
CA LEU A 34 -7.85 -6.36 26.76
C LEU A 34 -8.53 -7.64 27.23
N LEU A 35 -9.84 -7.57 27.42
CA LEU A 35 -10.70 -8.73 27.63
C LEU A 35 -12.06 -8.45 26.98
N ILE A 36 -12.65 -9.46 26.34
CA ILE A 36 -14.01 -9.38 25.79
C ILE A 36 -14.89 -10.31 26.59
N LEU A 37 -15.90 -9.75 27.25
CA LEU A 37 -16.86 -10.52 28.05
C LEU A 37 -17.89 -11.21 27.15
N ALA A 38 -18.60 -12.19 27.73
CA ALA A 38 -19.66 -12.93 27.03
C ALA A 38 -20.78 -12.04 26.46
N ASP A 39 -21.03 -10.87 27.07
CA ASP A 39 -22.01 -9.86 26.64
C ASP A 39 -21.47 -8.89 25.56
N HIS A 40 -20.25 -9.11 25.07
CA HIS A 40 -19.51 -8.29 24.10
C HIS A 40 -18.99 -6.95 24.63
N THR A 41 -19.05 -6.72 25.93
CA THR A 41 -18.35 -5.60 26.54
C THR A 41 -16.84 -5.81 26.40
N VAL A 42 -16.17 -4.84 25.78
CA VAL A 42 -14.70 -4.85 25.68
C VAL A 42 -14.13 -4.04 26.83
N CYS A 43 -13.34 -4.71 27.66
CA CYS A 43 -12.68 -4.14 28.82
C CYS A 43 -11.22 -3.84 28.46
N ALA A 44 -10.74 -2.66 28.86
CA ALA A 44 -9.36 -2.23 28.65
C ALA A 44 -8.73 -1.79 29.97
N ALA A 45 -7.56 -2.35 30.27
CA ALA A 45 -6.65 -1.82 31.28
C ALA A 45 -5.67 -0.85 30.62
N THR A 46 -5.58 0.37 31.14
CA THR A 46 -4.79 1.45 30.52
C THR A 46 -3.88 2.15 31.52
N GLY A 47 -2.98 2.99 31.02
CA GLY A 47 -2.18 3.88 31.84
C GLY A 47 -2.97 4.89 32.69
N ALA A 48 -4.27 5.07 32.43
CA ALA A 48 -5.15 6.00 33.15
C ALA A 48 -6.25 5.34 34.00
N GLY A 49 -6.54 4.06 33.79
CA GLY A 49 -7.64 3.39 34.50
C GLY A 49 -8.15 2.15 33.78
N LEU A 50 -9.25 1.62 34.31
CA LEU A 50 -10.08 0.63 33.64
C LEU A 50 -11.15 1.33 32.81
N TYR A 51 -11.37 0.86 31.58
CA TYR A 51 -12.38 1.38 30.67
C TYR A 51 -13.21 0.24 30.08
N HIS A 52 -14.50 0.50 29.87
CA HIS A 52 -15.39 -0.39 29.13
C HIS A 52 -15.86 0.30 27.86
N TYR A 53 -15.74 -0.38 26.72
CA TYR A 53 -16.30 0.04 25.45
C TYR A 53 -17.68 -0.59 25.27
N ASN A 54 -18.68 0.26 25.02
CA ASN A 54 -20.01 -0.18 24.65
C ASN A 54 -20.10 -0.22 23.12
N PRO A 55 -20.28 -1.42 22.51
CA PRO A 55 -20.33 -1.54 21.05
C PRO A 55 -21.57 -0.90 20.43
N CYS A 56 -22.68 -0.76 21.16
CA CYS A 56 -23.91 -0.14 20.68
C CYS A 56 -23.79 1.38 20.58
N SER A 57 -23.25 2.04 21.62
CA SER A 57 -23.04 3.49 21.60
C SER A 57 -21.71 3.89 20.97
N ARG A 58 -20.80 2.94 20.75
CA ARG A 58 -19.43 3.13 20.23
C ARG A 58 -18.60 4.10 21.07
N THR A 59 -18.74 4.02 22.39
CA THR A 59 -18.07 4.92 23.33
C THR A 59 -17.36 4.17 24.44
N TRP A 60 -16.22 4.71 24.85
CA TRP A 60 -15.50 4.29 26.05
C TRP A 60 -16.07 4.97 27.30
N SER A 61 -16.15 4.21 28.39
CA SER A 61 -16.54 4.70 29.72
C SER A 61 -15.47 4.34 30.74
N ARG A 62 -14.96 5.34 31.45
CA ARG A 62 -13.97 5.12 32.52
C ARG A 62 -14.66 4.51 33.75
N LYS A 63 -14.02 3.50 34.34
CA LYS A 63 -14.52 2.77 35.51
C LYS A 63 -13.67 2.98 36.75
N THR A 64 -12.36 3.17 36.59
CA THR A 64 -11.44 3.46 37.70
C THR A 64 -10.41 4.51 37.32
N ALA A 65 -9.69 5.03 38.33
CA ALA A 65 -8.58 5.96 38.13
C ALA A 65 -7.23 5.36 38.51
N GLY A 66 -6.18 5.87 37.86
CA GLY A 66 -4.80 5.40 38.04
C GLY A 66 -4.48 4.19 37.16
N PRO A 67 -3.20 3.81 37.02
CA PRO A 67 -2.81 2.81 36.05
C PRO A 67 -3.35 1.42 36.38
N ALA A 68 -3.97 0.78 35.40
CA ALA A 68 -4.27 -0.65 35.39
C ALA A 68 -3.25 -1.39 34.51
N PHE A 69 -3.12 -2.70 34.70
CA PHE A 69 -2.08 -3.49 34.02
C PHE A 69 -2.62 -4.76 33.37
N ALA A 70 -3.46 -5.52 34.06
CA ALA A 70 -3.89 -6.85 33.63
C ALA A 70 -5.38 -7.07 33.86
N LEU A 71 -6.00 -7.85 32.98
CA LEU A 71 -7.38 -8.32 33.07
C LEU A 71 -7.40 -9.86 33.00
N ALA A 72 -8.34 -10.47 33.72
CA ALA A 72 -8.61 -11.91 33.60
C ALA A 72 -10.09 -12.19 33.89
N GLU A 73 -10.64 -13.19 33.23
CA GLU A 73 -11.96 -13.75 33.56
C GLU A 73 -11.76 -15.08 34.26
N ASP A 74 -12.47 -15.31 35.35
CA ASP A 74 -12.47 -16.61 36.02
C ASP A 74 -13.50 -17.59 35.43
N SER A 75 -13.47 -18.82 35.90
CA SER A 75 -14.35 -19.90 35.44
C SER A 75 -15.85 -19.63 35.69
N SER A 76 -16.18 -18.66 36.54
CA SER A 76 -17.55 -18.22 36.82
C SER A 76 -18.01 -17.03 35.99
N GLY A 77 -17.14 -16.51 35.10
CA GLY A 77 -17.40 -15.34 34.28
C GLY A 77 -17.17 -14.01 35.00
N VAL A 78 -16.52 -14.03 36.17
CA VAL A 78 -16.23 -12.80 36.91
C VAL A 78 -14.93 -12.19 36.41
N LEU A 79 -14.99 -10.89 36.12
CA LEU A 79 -13.86 -10.11 35.66
C LEU A 79 -13.01 -9.61 36.83
N TRP A 80 -11.71 -9.83 36.73
CA TRP A 80 -10.67 -9.41 37.65
C TRP A 80 -9.70 -8.45 36.99
N ALA A 81 -9.23 -7.46 37.74
CA ALA A 81 -8.32 -6.44 37.24
C ALA A 81 -7.17 -6.15 38.22
N GLY A 82 -5.96 -6.08 37.68
CA GLY A 82 -4.74 -5.76 38.42
C GLY A 82 -4.38 -4.30 38.19
N ALA A 83 -4.22 -3.55 39.27
CA ALA A 83 -3.95 -2.12 39.22
C ALA A 83 -2.79 -1.71 40.13
N TRP A 84 -2.43 -0.43 40.05
CA TRP A 84 -1.35 0.19 40.80
C TRP A 84 -1.49 0.05 42.32
N ASP A 85 -2.71 -0.08 42.81
CA ASP A 85 -3.02 -0.11 44.24
C ASP A 85 -3.80 -1.36 44.69
N GLY A 86 -3.86 -2.42 43.87
CA GLY A 86 -4.48 -3.67 44.31
C GLY A 86 -5.07 -4.54 43.21
N LEU A 87 -5.81 -5.55 43.67
CA LEU A 87 -6.65 -6.42 42.87
C LEU A 87 -8.11 -5.93 42.96
N TYR A 88 -8.82 -5.93 41.84
CA TYR A 88 -10.22 -5.52 41.75
C TYR A 88 -11.08 -6.62 41.12
N ARG A 89 -12.35 -6.69 41.51
CA ARG A 89 -13.37 -7.57 40.97
C ARG A 89 -14.53 -6.75 40.42
N TRP A 90 -15.01 -7.07 39.23
CA TRP A 90 -16.22 -6.48 38.68
C TRP A 90 -17.46 -7.15 39.29
N ASN A 91 -18.38 -6.37 39.86
CA ASN A 91 -19.62 -6.88 40.45
C ASN A 91 -20.85 -6.74 39.54
N GLY A 92 -20.69 -6.20 38.32
CA GLY A 92 -21.78 -5.87 37.40
C GLY A 92 -22.01 -4.36 37.24
N GLU A 93 -21.59 -3.54 38.21
CA GLU A 93 -21.83 -2.10 38.23
C GLU A 93 -20.54 -1.28 38.39
N PHE A 94 -19.64 -1.70 39.28
CA PHE A 94 -18.36 -1.06 39.52
C PHE A 94 -17.27 -2.10 39.88
N TYR A 95 -16.01 -1.64 39.89
CA TYR A 95 -14.88 -2.45 40.34
C TYR A 95 -14.74 -2.35 41.86
N GLU A 96 -14.99 -3.45 42.56
CA GLU A 96 -14.75 -3.61 43.99
C GLU A 96 -13.29 -3.95 44.24
N LYS A 97 -12.64 -3.20 45.13
CA LYS A 97 -11.27 -3.49 45.54
C LYS A 97 -11.23 -4.71 46.46
N HIS A 98 -10.31 -5.63 46.21
CA HIS A 98 -10.13 -6.81 47.05
C HIS A 98 -9.70 -6.40 48.47
N PRO A 99 -10.31 -6.96 49.54
CA PRO A 99 -10.13 -6.47 50.91
C PRO A 99 -8.72 -6.70 51.49
N VAL A 100 -7.95 -7.61 50.90
CA VAL A 100 -6.61 -7.99 51.40
C VAL A 100 -5.46 -7.55 50.47
N VAL A 101 -5.72 -7.40 49.17
CA VAL A 101 -4.66 -7.22 48.17
C VAL A 101 -4.56 -5.74 47.81
N HIS A 102 -3.66 -5.03 48.48
CA HIS A 102 -3.45 -3.58 48.32
C HIS A 102 -2.14 -3.22 47.61
N SER A 103 -1.26 -4.18 47.40
CA SER A 103 -0.02 -4.02 46.63
C SER A 103 -0.33 -3.91 45.14
N THR A 104 0.54 -3.26 44.37
CA THR A 104 0.46 -3.25 42.90
C THR A 104 0.34 -4.68 42.35
N VAL A 105 -0.59 -4.90 41.43
CA VAL A 105 -0.76 -6.18 40.71
C VAL A 105 -0.52 -5.94 39.22
N SER A 106 0.56 -6.49 38.69
CA SER A 106 0.97 -6.29 37.29
C SER A 106 0.56 -7.42 36.36
N ALA A 107 0.34 -8.63 36.87
CA ALA A 107 -0.11 -9.79 36.11
C ALA A 107 -1.12 -10.62 36.90
N ILE A 108 -2.10 -11.18 36.20
CA ILE A 108 -3.16 -12.01 36.78
C ILE A 108 -3.33 -13.29 35.96
N LEU A 109 -3.58 -14.41 36.63
CA LEU A 109 -4.03 -15.65 36.01
C LEU A 109 -5.21 -16.21 36.80
N ALA A 110 -6.32 -16.45 36.11
CA ALA A 110 -7.42 -17.21 36.67
C ALA A 110 -7.12 -18.71 36.52
N LEU A 111 -7.04 -19.40 37.65
CA LEU A 111 -7.08 -20.86 37.72
C LEU A 111 -8.49 -21.31 38.12
N LYS A 112 -8.76 -22.61 38.03
CA LYS A 112 -10.10 -23.18 38.25
C LYS A 112 -10.78 -22.69 39.54
N ASP A 113 -10.03 -22.60 40.64
CA ASP A 113 -10.56 -22.32 41.98
C ASP A 113 -9.96 -21.07 42.65
N ARG A 114 -9.04 -20.35 41.98
CA ARG A 114 -8.33 -19.20 42.57
C ARG A 114 -7.73 -18.28 41.51
N ILE A 115 -7.45 -17.06 41.92
CA ILE A 115 -6.73 -16.06 41.14
C ILE A 115 -5.28 -15.98 41.63
N LEU A 116 -4.32 -16.09 40.71
CA LEU A 116 -2.96 -15.67 40.98
C LEU A 116 -2.85 -14.18 40.65
N ALA A 117 -2.52 -13.36 41.63
CA ALA A 117 -2.30 -11.93 41.47
C ALA A 117 -0.87 -11.59 41.86
N LEU A 118 -0.04 -11.31 40.86
CA LEU A 118 1.40 -11.10 41.04
C LEU A 118 1.75 -9.64 40.75
N GLY A 119 2.55 -9.07 41.65
CA GLY A 119 3.11 -7.73 41.54
C GLY A 119 4.60 -7.70 41.80
N PRO A 120 5.25 -6.54 41.62
CA PRO A 120 6.69 -6.42 41.86
C PRO A 120 7.11 -6.61 43.32
N THR A 121 6.19 -6.44 44.27
CA THR A 121 6.47 -6.58 45.71
C THR A 121 5.91 -7.87 46.29
N ASP A 122 4.70 -8.25 45.90
CA ASP A 122 3.91 -9.26 46.59
C ASP A 122 3.18 -10.17 45.60
N PHE A 123 3.13 -11.47 45.93
CA PHE A 123 2.39 -12.46 45.16
C PHE A 123 1.27 -13.03 46.02
N TRP A 124 0.09 -13.12 45.42
CA TRP A 124 -1.12 -13.51 46.10
C TRP A 124 -1.81 -14.66 45.39
N GLN A 125 -2.31 -15.60 46.18
CA GLN A 125 -3.35 -16.53 45.78
C GLN A 125 -4.65 -16.03 46.41
N ALA A 126 -5.55 -15.52 45.57
CA ALA A 126 -6.77 -14.86 45.99
C ALA A 126 -8.01 -15.65 45.59
N SER A 127 -9.03 -15.60 46.43
CA SER A 127 -10.42 -15.92 46.12
C SER A 127 -11.23 -14.63 46.05
N ALA A 128 -12.56 -14.72 45.98
CA ALA A 128 -13.45 -13.55 46.04
C ALA A 128 -13.26 -12.69 47.31
N PHE A 129 -12.88 -13.29 48.44
CA PHE A 129 -12.90 -12.63 49.76
C PHE A 129 -11.63 -12.82 50.58
N THR A 130 -10.82 -13.83 50.28
CA THR A 130 -9.60 -14.16 51.03
C THR A 130 -8.40 -14.14 50.09
N ALA A 131 -7.23 -13.79 50.61
CA ALA A 131 -5.99 -13.94 49.88
C ALA A 131 -4.88 -14.40 50.81
N GLU A 132 -4.03 -15.29 50.29
CA GLU A 132 -2.83 -15.75 50.95
C GLU A 132 -1.61 -15.28 50.19
N LYS A 133 -0.65 -14.70 50.92
CA LYS A 133 0.62 -14.27 50.35
C LYS A 133 1.51 -15.48 50.12
N THR A 134 1.98 -15.66 48.89
CA THR A 134 2.89 -16.75 48.52
C THR A 134 4.29 -16.19 48.30
N GLN A 135 5.32 -16.96 48.68
CA GLN A 135 6.70 -16.65 48.31
C GLN A 135 7.16 -17.62 47.23
N LEU A 136 7.49 -17.10 46.06
CA LEU A 136 8.15 -17.86 44.99
C LEU A 136 9.49 -17.18 44.67
N PRO A 137 10.58 -17.93 44.48
CA PRO A 137 11.89 -17.38 44.14
C PRO A 137 11.95 -17.00 42.65
N VAL A 138 11.05 -16.11 42.22
CA VAL A 138 10.97 -15.62 40.83
C VAL A 138 11.35 -14.15 40.74
N SER A 139 11.62 -13.70 39.53
CA SER A 139 11.88 -12.29 39.25
C SER A 139 10.68 -11.41 39.64
N ARG A 140 10.97 -10.21 40.15
CA ARG A 140 9.96 -9.17 40.47
C ARG A 140 9.46 -8.40 39.23
N THR A 141 10.01 -8.70 38.06
CA THR A 141 9.59 -8.09 36.78
C THR A 141 8.77 -9.09 36.00
N ILE A 142 7.48 -9.19 36.35
CA ILE A 142 6.53 -10.13 35.75
C ILE A 142 5.84 -9.45 34.58
N HIS A 143 5.85 -10.12 33.42
CA HIS A 143 5.19 -9.64 32.20
C HIS A 143 3.85 -10.33 31.99
N SER A 144 3.80 -11.66 32.11
CA SER A 144 2.59 -12.45 31.88
C SER A 144 2.60 -13.77 32.65
N LEU A 145 1.42 -14.36 32.73
CA LEU A 145 1.16 -15.66 33.34
C LEU A 145 0.33 -16.50 32.37
N LYS A 146 0.66 -17.79 32.26
CA LYS A 146 -0.07 -18.73 31.40
C LYS A 146 -0.23 -20.06 32.11
N ALA A 147 -1.45 -20.60 32.16
CA ALA A 147 -1.66 -21.95 32.67
C ALA A 147 -0.93 -22.97 31.79
N ASP A 148 -0.33 -24.00 32.40
CA ASP A 148 0.14 -25.16 31.64
C ASP A 148 -1.05 -26.12 31.37
N ASN A 149 -0.86 -27.06 30.45
CA ASN A 149 -1.89 -28.08 30.14
C ASN A 149 -1.91 -29.26 31.15
N ARG A 150 -1.22 -29.14 32.29
CA ARG A 150 -1.00 -30.19 33.30
C ARG A 150 -1.32 -29.74 34.74
N GLY A 151 -1.97 -28.59 34.93
CA GLY A 151 -2.40 -28.06 36.23
C GLY A 151 -1.39 -27.13 36.94
N GLY A 152 -0.23 -26.89 36.35
CA GLY A 152 0.74 -25.86 36.71
C GLY A 152 0.58 -24.57 35.88
N TYR A 153 1.63 -23.74 35.86
CA TYR A 153 1.63 -22.48 35.14
C TYR A 153 3.04 -21.93 34.88
N PHE A 154 3.13 -21.09 33.86
CA PHE A 154 4.30 -20.33 33.45
C PHE A 154 4.25 -18.89 33.98
N ILE A 155 5.41 -18.35 34.35
CA ILE A 155 5.63 -16.96 34.74
C ILE A 155 6.72 -16.38 33.85
N ALA A 156 6.33 -15.53 32.90
CA ALA A 156 7.25 -14.82 32.02
C ALA A 156 7.82 -13.59 32.74
N THR A 157 9.14 -13.44 32.70
CA THR A 157 9.84 -12.37 33.43
C THR A 157 11.02 -11.81 32.64
N SER A 158 11.55 -10.65 33.07
CA SER A 158 12.79 -10.12 32.50
C SER A 158 14.06 -10.93 32.83
N ARG A 159 13.95 -12.02 33.62
CA ARG A 159 15.07 -12.82 34.10
C ARG A 159 14.83 -14.32 33.96
N GLY A 160 14.04 -14.73 32.98
CA GLY A 160 13.79 -16.10 32.59
C GLY A 160 12.32 -16.46 32.60
N LEU A 161 12.03 -17.67 32.13
CA LEU A 161 10.72 -18.29 32.22
C LEU A 161 10.70 -19.24 33.40
N PHE A 162 9.81 -19.00 34.36
CA PHE A 162 9.59 -19.92 35.47
C PHE A 162 8.38 -20.80 35.17
N HIS A 163 8.52 -22.11 35.34
CA HIS A 163 7.48 -23.10 35.13
C HIS A 163 7.18 -23.79 36.47
N GLN A 164 6.04 -23.44 37.07
CA GLN A 164 5.54 -24.08 38.27
C GLN A 164 4.84 -25.37 37.89
N GLN A 165 5.43 -26.51 38.27
CA GLN A 165 4.88 -27.85 38.06
C GLN A 165 4.50 -28.47 39.42
N SER A 166 3.86 -29.64 39.39
CA SER A 166 3.59 -30.42 40.62
C SER A 166 4.87 -30.83 41.36
N THR A 167 5.97 -31.00 40.64
CA THR A 167 7.29 -31.42 41.16
C THR A 167 8.11 -30.25 41.71
N GLY A 168 7.69 -29.01 41.48
CA GLY A 168 8.40 -27.81 41.91
C GLY A 168 8.49 -26.75 40.82
N LEU A 169 9.28 -25.72 41.10
CA LEU A 169 9.51 -24.59 40.21
C LEU A 169 10.78 -24.81 39.38
N ARG A 170 10.65 -24.85 38.05
CA ARG A 170 11.78 -24.91 37.11
C ARG A 170 12.03 -23.53 36.52
N LEU A 171 13.30 -23.11 36.48
CA LEU A 171 13.72 -21.88 35.79
C LEU A 171 14.41 -22.24 34.47
N LEU A 172 13.95 -21.63 33.38
CA LEU A 172 14.64 -21.59 32.09
C LEU A 172 15.26 -20.19 31.93
N GLN A 173 16.57 -20.11 31.75
CA GLN A 173 17.28 -18.82 31.70
C GLN A 173 18.50 -18.80 30.77
N SER A 174 19.11 -19.96 30.53
CA SER A 174 20.34 -20.05 29.73
C SER A 174 20.06 -19.91 28.22
N GLU A 175 21.08 -19.55 27.44
CA GLU A 175 20.98 -19.38 25.97
C GLU A 175 20.72 -20.72 25.23
N THR A 176 21.03 -21.85 25.87
CA THR A 176 20.69 -23.18 25.34
C THR A 176 19.21 -23.49 25.51
N GLU A 177 18.55 -22.92 26.51
CA GLU A 177 17.13 -23.09 26.79
C GLU A 177 16.26 -22.04 26.09
N LEU A 178 16.68 -20.77 26.11
CA LEU A 178 15.93 -19.63 25.59
C LEU A 178 16.81 -18.78 24.68
N LEU A 179 16.21 -18.12 23.68
CA LEU A 179 16.89 -17.06 22.94
C LEU A 179 17.38 -15.92 23.84
N SER A 180 16.59 -15.58 24.85
CA SER A 180 16.91 -14.56 25.85
C SER A 180 16.19 -14.84 27.16
N ALA A 181 16.81 -14.45 28.27
CA ALA A 181 16.16 -14.46 29.57
C ALA A 181 15.06 -13.39 29.70
N LEU A 182 14.98 -12.40 28.80
CA LEU A 182 13.86 -11.46 28.79
C LEU A 182 12.68 -12.11 28.05
N VAL A 183 11.78 -12.73 28.81
CA VAL A 183 10.57 -13.40 28.31
C VAL A 183 9.36 -12.54 28.62
N THR A 184 8.58 -12.21 27.60
CA THR A 184 7.40 -11.33 27.71
C THR A 184 6.10 -12.13 27.73
N ASP A 185 6.02 -13.19 26.92
CA ASP A 185 4.79 -13.98 26.80
C ASP A 185 5.03 -15.43 26.41
N VAL A 186 4.05 -16.27 26.70
CA VAL A 186 4.05 -17.70 26.37
C VAL A 186 2.67 -18.12 25.90
N GLU A 187 2.61 -18.81 24.76
CA GLU A 187 1.36 -19.31 24.19
C GLU A 187 1.55 -20.68 23.56
N TYR A 188 0.51 -21.52 23.63
CA TYR A 188 0.48 -22.79 22.89
C TYR A 188 0.01 -22.55 21.46
N ALA A 189 0.73 -23.10 20.49
CA ALA A 189 0.29 -23.15 19.11
C ALA A 189 -0.73 -24.27 18.88
N ALA A 190 -1.42 -24.23 17.73
CA ALA A 190 -2.45 -25.20 17.36
C ALA A 190 -1.93 -26.66 17.29
N ASP A 191 -0.63 -26.85 17.05
CA ASP A 191 0.02 -28.17 17.04
C ASP A 191 0.50 -28.64 18.42
N GLY A 192 0.20 -27.89 19.48
CA GLY A 192 0.57 -28.20 20.85
C GLY A 192 1.98 -27.74 21.25
N ARG A 193 2.77 -27.19 20.33
CA ARG A 193 4.09 -26.61 20.68
C ARG A 193 3.91 -25.35 21.53
N LEU A 194 4.82 -25.16 22.48
CA LEU A 194 4.89 -23.95 23.30
C LEU A 194 5.78 -22.93 22.61
N TRP A 195 5.24 -21.74 22.39
CA TRP A 195 5.96 -20.59 21.84
C TRP A 195 6.29 -19.65 23.00
N ILE A 196 7.57 -19.32 23.15
CA ILE A 196 8.09 -18.47 24.22
C ILE A 196 8.66 -17.22 23.57
N GLY A 197 7.93 -16.11 23.70
CA GLY A 197 8.27 -14.83 23.10
C GLY A 197 9.08 -13.95 24.03
N GLY A 198 10.00 -13.18 23.46
CA GLY A 198 10.80 -12.24 24.23
C GLY A 198 11.73 -11.39 23.38
N MET A 199 12.85 -11.00 23.99
CA MET A 199 13.96 -10.37 23.27
C MET A 199 14.65 -11.39 22.36
N GLY A 200 14.97 -10.98 21.13
CA GLY A 200 15.67 -11.78 20.14
C GLY A 200 14.75 -12.66 19.28
N GLY A 201 13.48 -12.83 19.67
CA GLY A 201 12.47 -13.56 18.90
C GLY A 201 11.65 -14.53 19.74
N ILE A 202 11.37 -15.71 19.16
CA ILE A 202 10.51 -16.74 19.73
C ILE A 202 11.28 -18.05 19.86
N THR A 203 11.26 -18.67 21.03
CA THR A 203 11.79 -20.03 21.24
C THR A 203 10.66 -21.05 21.18
N LEU A 204 10.87 -22.18 20.49
CA LEU A 204 9.85 -23.23 20.31
C LEU A 204 10.17 -24.46 21.14
N TYR A 205 9.17 -24.95 21.86
CA TYR A 205 9.24 -26.17 22.67
C TYR A 205 8.18 -27.18 22.25
N ASP A 206 8.59 -28.45 22.23
CA ASP A 206 7.69 -29.62 22.13
C ASP A 206 7.85 -30.44 23.41
N GLY A 207 6.83 -30.43 24.25
CA GLY A 207 6.93 -30.85 25.65
C GLY A 207 8.02 -30.07 26.37
N ASP A 208 9.00 -30.78 26.94
CA ASP A 208 10.11 -30.19 27.71
C ASP A 208 11.39 -29.95 26.87
N ARG A 209 11.33 -30.15 25.55
CA ARG A 209 12.47 -30.05 24.64
C ARG A 209 12.35 -28.82 23.74
N ARG A 210 13.40 -27.99 23.70
CA ARG A 210 13.56 -26.94 22.68
C ARG A 210 13.73 -27.59 21.31
N VAL A 211 12.88 -27.23 20.35
CA VAL A 211 12.86 -27.81 19.00
C VAL A 211 13.18 -26.81 17.90
N GLY A 212 13.21 -25.51 18.20
CA GLY A 212 13.53 -24.49 17.22
C GLY A 212 13.37 -23.07 17.75
N GLN A 213 13.37 -22.12 16.83
CA GLN A 213 13.22 -20.70 17.10
C GLN A 213 12.71 -19.95 15.87
N PHE A 214 12.18 -18.75 16.09
CA PHE A 214 11.95 -17.75 15.06
C PHE A 214 12.65 -16.46 15.45
N THR A 215 13.59 -16.03 14.64
CA THR A 215 14.33 -14.77 14.71
C THR A 215 14.12 -14.01 13.40
N PRO A 216 14.71 -12.81 13.20
CA PRO A 216 14.60 -12.12 11.92
C PRO A 216 15.10 -12.94 10.72
N ALA A 217 16.07 -13.86 10.93
CA ALA A 217 16.53 -14.78 9.89
C ALA A 217 15.44 -15.74 9.40
N GLU A 218 14.43 -16.02 10.23
CA GLU A 218 13.27 -16.86 9.89
C GLU A 218 12.03 -16.03 9.47
N GLY A 219 12.16 -14.71 9.29
CA GLY A 219 11.08 -13.82 8.83
C GLY A 219 10.39 -12.98 9.91
N LEU A 220 10.89 -13.01 11.15
CA LEU A 220 10.34 -12.18 12.22
C LEU A 220 10.77 -10.71 12.06
N ALA A 221 9.84 -9.83 11.67
CA ALA A 221 10.14 -8.43 11.37
C ALA A 221 10.59 -7.57 12.57
N SER A 222 10.51 -8.10 13.80
CA SER A 222 10.97 -7.42 15.01
C SER A 222 11.69 -8.37 15.95
N ILE A 223 12.77 -7.92 16.56
CA ILE A 223 13.48 -8.67 17.62
C ILE A 223 12.78 -8.57 18.99
N TYR A 224 11.73 -7.75 19.11
CA TYR A 224 11.00 -7.54 20.36
C TYR A 224 9.57 -8.08 20.22
N VAL A 225 9.35 -9.27 20.77
CA VAL A 225 8.00 -9.83 20.94
C VAL A 225 7.41 -9.32 22.25
N ASN A 226 6.23 -8.71 22.20
CA ASN A 226 5.51 -8.23 23.37
C ASN A 226 4.44 -9.23 23.83
N CYS A 227 3.71 -9.85 22.89
CA CYS A 227 2.68 -10.84 23.21
C CYS A 227 2.51 -11.89 22.10
N LEU A 228 1.98 -13.05 22.47
CA LEU A 228 1.68 -14.19 21.61
C LEU A 228 0.24 -14.64 21.82
N LYS A 229 -0.55 -14.75 20.75
CA LYS A 229 -1.96 -15.14 20.83
C LYS A 229 -2.33 -16.09 19.71
N LEU A 230 -2.82 -17.26 20.08
CA LEU A 230 -3.38 -18.21 19.12
C LEU A 230 -4.75 -17.71 18.67
N ALA A 231 -4.90 -17.46 17.38
CA ALA A 231 -6.17 -17.10 16.79
C ALA A 231 -7.10 -18.32 16.63
N PRO A 232 -8.43 -18.13 16.58
CA PRO A 232 -9.39 -19.23 16.39
C PRO A 232 -9.18 -20.06 15.12
N ASN A 233 -8.54 -19.49 14.09
CA ASN A 233 -8.21 -20.19 12.84
C ASN A 233 -6.89 -20.98 12.91
N GLY A 234 -6.20 -20.99 14.05
CA GLY A 234 -4.94 -21.69 14.27
C GLY A 234 -3.68 -20.87 13.95
N ALA A 235 -3.82 -19.67 13.38
CA ALA A 235 -2.69 -18.77 13.14
C ALA A 235 -2.14 -18.21 14.47
N MET A 236 -0.83 -18.11 14.59
CA MET A 236 -0.23 -17.39 15.71
C MET A 236 -0.17 -15.90 15.37
N TRP A 237 -0.69 -15.06 16.26
CA TRP A 237 -0.56 -13.60 16.19
C TRP A 237 0.49 -13.15 17.20
N ILE A 238 1.41 -12.32 16.75
CA ILE A 238 2.58 -11.87 17.49
C ILE A 238 2.53 -10.35 17.57
N GLY A 239 2.24 -9.82 18.75
CA GLY A 239 2.36 -8.39 19.02
C GLY A 239 3.82 -8.01 19.21
N THR A 240 4.27 -6.95 18.54
CA THR A 240 5.64 -6.45 18.62
C THR A 240 5.66 -4.95 18.83
N ARG A 241 6.85 -4.36 18.95
CA ARG A 241 7.06 -2.90 18.96
C ARG A 241 6.86 -2.22 17.60
N HIS A 242 6.70 -2.99 16.53
CA HIS A 242 6.63 -2.51 15.15
C HIS A 242 5.36 -2.97 14.43
N GLY A 243 4.35 -3.42 15.17
CA GLY A 243 3.06 -3.87 14.66
C GLY A 243 2.76 -5.32 15.03
N VAL A 244 1.81 -5.91 14.33
CA VAL A 244 1.39 -7.30 14.49
C VAL A 244 1.96 -8.14 13.36
N LEU A 245 2.67 -9.20 13.71
CA LEU A 245 3.00 -10.29 12.80
C LEU A 245 2.00 -11.43 12.93
N ARG A 246 1.78 -12.16 11.84
CA ARG A 246 1.00 -13.38 11.83
C ARG A 246 1.81 -14.48 11.18
N HIS A 247 1.80 -15.64 11.82
CA HIS A 247 2.38 -16.85 11.29
C HIS A 247 1.28 -17.89 11.10
N ASP A 248 0.95 -18.16 9.83
CA ASP A 248 -0.09 -19.11 9.44
C ASP A 248 0.48 -20.11 8.44
N GLN A 249 0.46 -21.39 8.78
CA GLN A 249 0.95 -22.49 7.92
C GLN A 249 2.36 -22.26 7.32
N GLY A 250 3.26 -21.59 8.06
CA GLY A 250 4.62 -21.30 7.61
C GLY A 250 4.79 -19.98 6.86
N ALA A 251 3.71 -19.25 6.59
CA ALA A 251 3.73 -17.95 5.96
C ALA A 251 3.67 -16.81 6.98
N TRP A 252 4.47 -15.76 6.75
CA TRP A 252 4.48 -14.54 7.54
C TRP A 252 3.68 -13.44 6.84
N SER A 253 2.94 -12.66 7.63
CA SER A 253 2.41 -11.36 7.19
C SER A 253 2.47 -10.34 8.32
N MET A 254 2.52 -9.06 7.97
CA MET A 254 2.64 -7.95 8.92
C MET A 254 1.52 -6.93 8.73
N ARG A 255 1.07 -6.36 9.85
CA ARG A 255 0.10 -5.27 9.92
C ARG A 255 0.67 -4.20 10.85
N HIS A 256 0.97 -3.04 10.30
CA HIS A 256 1.55 -1.91 11.03
C HIS A 256 1.16 -0.58 10.38
N SER A 257 1.55 0.51 11.03
CA SER A 257 1.18 1.88 10.69
C SER A 257 -0.33 2.15 10.79
N LYS A 258 -0.71 3.42 10.62
CA LYS A 258 -2.09 3.89 10.77
C LYS A 258 -3.12 3.23 9.85
N ARG A 259 -2.68 2.56 8.78
CA ARG A 259 -3.54 1.74 7.94
C ARG A 259 -4.17 0.56 8.68
N TRP A 260 -3.43 -0.01 9.62
CA TRP A 260 -3.81 -1.25 10.28
C TRP A 260 -3.92 -1.10 11.80
N LEU A 261 -3.22 -0.14 12.40
CA LEU A 261 -3.11 0.02 13.84
C LEU A 261 -3.17 1.49 14.27
N CYS A 262 -3.75 1.76 15.44
CA CYS A 262 -3.67 3.07 16.09
C CYS A 262 -2.22 3.43 16.49
N GLY A 263 -1.42 2.42 16.82
CA GLY A 263 0.01 2.55 17.13
C GLY A 263 0.73 1.21 16.96
N ASP A 264 2.02 1.25 16.65
CA ASP A 264 2.79 0.07 16.29
C ASP A 264 3.32 -0.72 17.50
N ASP A 265 3.34 -0.13 18.69
CA ASP A 265 3.70 -0.87 19.91
C ASP A 265 2.48 -1.62 20.43
N VAL A 266 2.40 -2.90 20.05
CA VAL A 266 1.29 -3.81 20.37
C VAL A 266 1.55 -4.51 21.68
N ARG A 267 0.65 -4.36 22.66
CA ARG A 267 0.79 -4.95 24.01
C ARG A 267 -0.01 -6.24 24.22
N ASP A 268 -1.18 -6.33 23.61
CA ASP A 268 -2.11 -7.44 23.84
C ASP A 268 -3.03 -7.62 22.63
N ILE A 269 -3.54 -8.83 22.42
CA ILE A 269 -4.46 -9.16 21.34
C ILE A 269 -5.51 -10.12 21.90
N VAL A 270 -6.78 -9.84 21.62
CA VAL A 270 -7.90 -10.74 21.94
C VAL A 270 -8.82 -10.87 20.74
N PHE A 271 -9.49 -12.01 20.60
CA PHE A 271 -10.40 -12.26 19.48
C PHE A 271 -11.83 -12.26 19.96
N ASP A 272 -12.72 -11.62 19.21
CA ASP A 272 -14.15 -11.76 19.45
C ASP A 272 -14.69 -13.07 18.85
N ARG A 273 -15.95 -13.38 19.15
CA ARG A 273 -16.65 -14.59 18.63
C ARG A 273 -16.77 -14.63 17.10
N HIS A 274 -16.59 -13.50 16.42
CA HIS A 274 -16.63 -13.40 14.96
C HIS A 274 -15.23 -13.56 14.35
N GLY A 275 -14.20 -13.71 15.18
CA GLY A 275 -12.80 -13.83 14.76
C GLY A 275 -12.12 -12.49 14.48
N SER A 276 -12.74 -11.34 14.82
CA SER A 276 -12.05 -10.05 14.71
C SER A 276 -11.00 -9.94 15.80
N ALA A 277 -9.82 -9.44 15.45
CA ALA A 277 -8.74 -9.18 16.39
C ALA A 277 -8.88 -7.78 16.99
N TRP A 278 -8.98 -7.72 18.31
CA TRP A 278 -8.93 -6.49 19.10
C TRP A 278 -7.52 -6.35 19.67
N ILE A 279 -6.83 -5.30 19.24
CA ILE A 279 -5.39 -5.14 19.42
C ILE A 279 -5.16 -3.93 20.33
N ALA A 280 -4.57 -4.18 21.49
CA ALA A 280 -4.12 -3.16 22.41
C ALA A 280 -2.81 -2.55 21.92
N THR A 281 -2.79 -1.25 21.71
CA THR A 281 -1.57 -0.52 21.35
C THR A 281 -1.25 0.57 22.36
N ASN A 282 -0.09 1.18 22.21
CA ASN A 282 0.28 2.39 22.96
C ASN A 282 -0.50 3.66 22.57
N ALA A 283 -1.42 3.57 21.61
CA ALA A 283 -2.15 4.71 21.05
C ALA A 283 -3.65 4.42 20.82
N GLY A 284 -4.21 3.43 21.51
CA GLY A 284 -5.63 3.07 21.46
C GLY A 284 -5.86 1.59 21.16
N VAL A 285 -7.09 1.26 20.79
CA VAL A 285 -7.48 -0.10 20.39
C VAL A 285 -7.70 -0.14 18.87
N SER A 286 -7.14 -1.14 18.21
CA SER A 286 -7.40 -1.40 16.79
C SER A 286 -8.21 -2.67 16.63
N VAL A 287 -9.25 -2.61 15.80
CA VAL A 287 -10.04 -3.80 15.45
C VAL A 287 -9.75 -4.17 14.01
N LEU A 288 -9.16 -5.36 13.80
CA LEU A 288 -9.00 -5.96 12.48
C LEU A 288 -10.09 -7.00 12.28
N SER A 289 -10.99 -6.72 11.34
CA SER A 289 -12.08 -7.62 10.98
C SER A 289 -11.88 -8.17 9.57
N ALA A 290 -12.29 -9.41 9.39
CA ALA A 290 -12.30 -10.10 8.10
C ALA A 290 -13.69 -9.98 7.46
N ARG A 291 -13.75 -9.68 6.15
CA ARG A 291 -14.97 -9.80 5.36
C ARG A 291 -14.71 -10.64 4.10
N PRO A 292 -15.55 -11.63 3.79
CA PRO A 292 -15.52 -12.26 2.48
C PRO A 292 -15.80 -11.23 1.38
N MET A 293 -15.01 -11.25 0.31
CA MET A 293 -15.14 -10.35 -0.83
C MET A 293 -14.75 -11.07 -2.12
N THR A 294 -15.32 -10.66 -3.25
CA THR A 294 -14.85 -11.06 -4.58
C THR A 294 -14.08 -9.93 -5.24
N LEU A 295 -13.33 -10.21 -6.32
CA LEU A 295 -12.62 -9.16 -7.03
C LEU A 295 -13.62 -8.17 -7.65
N SER A 296 -14.75 -8.65 -8.17
CA SER A 296 -15.83 -7.79 -8.66
C SER A 296 -16.36 -6.85 -7.58
N ALA A 297 -16.63 -7.34 -6.37
CA ALA A 297 -17.12 -6.49 -5.28
C ALA A 297 -16.08 -5.42 -4.88
N LYS A 298 -14.79 -5.75 -4.95
CA LYS A 298 -13.69 -4.82 -4.66
C LYS A 298 -13.53 -3.77 -5.77
N ALA A 299 -13.68 -4.19 -7.03
CA ALA A 299 -13.75 -3.28 -8.17
C ALA A 299 -14.89 -2.26 -8.02
N ASP A 300 -16.09 -2.73 -7.63
CA ASP A 300 -17.23 -1.85 -7.41
C ASP A 300 -16.98 -0.85 -6.26
N HIS A 301 -16.27 -1.26 -5.21
CA HIS A 301 -15.87 -0.38 -4.11
C HIS A 301 -14.90 0.70 -4.57
N PHE A 302 -13.80 0.33 -5.23
CA PHE A 302 -12.83 1.31 -5.74
C PHE A 302 -13.44 2.24 -6.78
N HIS A 303 -14.29 1.72 -7.68
CA HIS A 303 -14.98 2.55 -8.65
C HIS A 303 -15.91 3.58 -7.99
N ARG A 304 -16.66 3.19 -6.95
CA ARG A 304 -17.47 4.14 -6.17
C ARG A 304 -16.63 5.24 -5.50
N VAL A 305 -15.48 4.89 -4.93
CA VAL A 305 -14.56 5.87 -4.35
C VAL A 305 -14.06 6.83 -5.43
N LEU A 306 -13.56 6.29 -6.55
CA LEU A 306 -13.09 7.03 -7.71
C LEU A 306 -14.12 8.07 -8.16
N GLN A 307 -15.35 7.64 -8.46
CA GLN A 307 -16.40 8.55 -8.96
C GLN A 307 -16.82 9.59 -7.92
N ALA A 308 -16.75 9.28 -6.63
CA ALA A 308 -17.20 10.18 -5.57
C ALA A 308 -16.23 11.32 -5.28
N ARG A 309 -14.91 11.12 -5.46
CA ARG A 309 -13.88 12.07 -4.97
C ARG A 309 -12.73 12.36 -5.91
N HIS A 310 -12.53 11.55 -6.95
CA HIS A 310 -11.32 11.62 -7.78
C HIS A 310 -11.59 12.16 -9.18
N VAL A 311 -12.87 12.25 -9.60
CA VAL A 311 -13.25 12.88 -10.85
C VAL A 311 -13.58 14.36 -10.60
N ARG A 312 -12.74 15.25 -11.13
CA ARG A 312 -12.89 16.71 -10.98
C ARG A 312 -13.18 17.39 -12.32
N PRO A 313 -13.82 18.58 -12.32
CA PRO A 313 -14.00 19.35 -13.55
C PRO A 313 -12.67 19.58 -14.29
N PRO A 314 -12.63 19.46 -15.62
CA PRO A 314 -13.76 19.19 -16.53
C PRO A 314 -14.18 17.71 -16.63
N TYR A 315 -13.27 16.75 -16.40
CA TYR A 315 -13.51 15.34 -16.06
C TYR A 315 -12.17 14.62 -15.81
N LEU A 316 -11.22 15.32 -15.19
CA LEU A 316 -9.87 14.80 -14.94
C LEU A 316 -9.89 13.91 -13.71
N VAL A 317 -9.01 12.91 -13.68
CA VAL A 317 -8.93 11.90 -12.62
C VAL A 317 -7.61 12.07 -11.89
N GLU A 318 -7.68 12.39 -10.59
CA GLU A 318 -6.49 12.58 -9.74
C GLU A 318 -6.81 12.26 -8.27
N LYS A 319 -5.77 12.08 -7.45
CA LYS A 319 -5.86 12.03 -6.00
C LYS A 319 -6.59 13.26 -5.46
N CYS A 320 -7.16 13.12 -4.27
CA CYS A 320 -7.71 14.25 -3.54
C CYS A 320 -6.95 14.47 -2.23
N ARG A 321 -6.96 15.70 -1.74
CA ARG A 321 -6.44 16.07 -0.41
C ARG A 321 -7.55 15.93 0.61
N LEU A 322 -7.27 15.26 1.71
CA LEU A 322 -8.17 15.18 2.86
C LEU A 322 -7.92 16.39 3.77
N ALA A 323 -8.98 17.09 4.17
CA ALA A 323 -8.84 18.29 5.02
C ALA A 323 -8.32 17.93 6.42
N VAL A 324 -8.69 16.75 6.91
CA VAL A 324 -8.15 16.12 8.11
C VAL A 324 -7.54 14.79 7.68
N PRO A 325 -6.25 14.53 7.94
CA PRO A 325 -5.61 13.29 7.53
C PRO A 325 -6.38 12.06 8.01
N GLY A 326 -6.69 11.17 7.08
CA GLY A 326 -7.46 9.95 7.34
C GLY A 326 -8.99 10.07 7.25
N ASP A 327 -9.54 11.28 7.24
CA ASP A 327 -10.98 11.54 7.17
C ASP A 327 -11.43 11.84 5.74
N THR A 328 -12.27 10.96 5.19
CA THR A 328 -12.78 11.07 3.82
C THR A 328 -14.07 11.88 3.69
N LEU A 329 -14.61 12.42 4.80
CA LEU A 329 -15.83 13.22 4.80
C LEU A 329 -15.62 14.61 4.18
N THR A 330 -14.43 15.19 4.36
CA THR A 330 -14.07 16.51 3.87
C THR A 330 -12.77 16.46 3.07
N TRP A 331 -12.84 16.80 1.80
CA TRP A 331 -11.74 16.69 0.86
C TRP A 331 -11.74 17.85 -0.14
N GLN A 332 -10.61 18.02 -0.83
CA GLN A 332 -10.41 18.99 -1.89
C GLN A 332 -9.75 18.29 -3.10
N PRO A 333 -10.18 18.58 -4.33
CA PRO A 333 -9.50 18.10 -5.52
C PRO A 333 -8.06 18.65 -5.60
N LEU A 334 -7.17 17.90 -6.23
CA LEU A 334 -5.80 18.33 -6.52
C LEU A 334 -5.58 18.36 -8.03
N ASP A 335 -4.68 19.22 -8.46
CA ASP A 335 -4.01 19.11 -9.76
C ASP A 335 -2.72 18.32 -9.63
N ASN A 336 -2.26 17.77 -10.75
CA ASN A 336 -0.99 17.09 -10.89
C ASN A 336 -0.36 17.44 -12.24
N ASP A 337 0.96 17.33 -12.31
CA ASP A 337 1.70 17.43 -13.57
C ASP A 337 1.29 16.39 -14.61
N ASN A 338 0.70 15.28 -14.14
CA ASN A 338 0.35 14.12 -14.93
C ASN A 338 -1.16 13.84 -15.03
N ASP A 339 -2.01 14.86 -14.83
CA ASP A 339 -3.47 14.72 -14.92
C ASP A 339 -3.92 14.12 -16.27
N GLY A 340 -3.23 14.47 -17.37
CA GLY A 340 -3.50 13.95 -18.69
C GLY A 340 -3.23 12.44 -18.80
N GLN A 341 -2.04 11.99 -18.38
CA GLN A 341 -1.66 10.58 -18.36
C GLN A 341 -2.60 9.76 -17.49
N TYR A 342 -2.87 10.18 -16.25
CA TYR A 342 -3.72 9.43 -15.34
C TYR A 342 -5.18 9.38 -15.83
N THR A 343 -5.66 10.45 -16.45
CA THR A 343 -6.98 10.45 -17.10
C THR A 343 -7.00 9.56 -18.35
N GLY A 344 -5.88 9.46 -19.09
CA GLY A 344 -5.68 8.51 -20.19
C GLY A 344 -5.74 7.05 -19.75
N MET A 345 -5.10 6.73 -18.62
CA MET A 345 -5.18 5.40 -18.00
C MET A 345 -6.60 5.08 -17.52
N TYR A 346 -7.30 6.07 -16.92
CA TYR A 346 -8.71 5.93 -16.59
C TYR A 346 -9.60 5.72 -17.82
N LEU A 347 -9.33 6.42 -18.93
CA LEU A 347 -10.03 6.23 -20.20
C LEU A 347 -9.87 4.80 -20.72
N ALA A 348 -8.65 4.25 -20.69
CA ALA A 348 -8.41 2.85 -21.04
C ALA A 348 -9.14 1.88 -20.09
N MET A 349 -9.10 2.14 -18.78
CA MET A 349 -9.80 1.34 -17.78
C MET A 349 -11.32 1.27 -18.02
N GLU A 350 -11.97 2.41 -18.25
CA GLU A 350 -13.40 2.46 -18.58
C GLU A 350 -13.70 1.82 -19.94
N SER A 351 -12.75 1.87 -20.89
CA SER A 351 -12.87 1.22 -22.19
C SER A 351 -12.84 -0.31 -22.07
N PHE A 352 -11.93 -0.87 -21.28
CA PHE A 352 -11.93 -2.30 -20.95
C PHE A 352 -13.19 -2.69 -20.15
N ARG A 353 -13.60 -1.86 -19.19
CA ARG A 353 -14.84 -2.09 -18.43
C ARG A 353 -16.06 -2.15 -19.34
N TYR A 354 -16.18 -1.22 -20.30
CA TYR A 354 -17.25 -1.26 -21.29
C TYR A 354 -17.13 -2.51 -22.17
N ALA A 355 -15.94 -2.84 -22.65
CA ALA A 355 -15.72 -4.01 -23.51
C ALA A 355 -16.22 -5.31 -22.87
N VAL A 356 -15.97 -5.49 -21.56
CA VAL A 356 -16.37 -6.66 -20.77
C VAL A 356 -17.84 -6.60 -20.35
N SER A 357 -18.27 -5.48 -19.75
CA SER A 357 -19.56 -5.40 -19.06
C SER A 357 -20.73 -4.95 -19.96
N LYS A 358 -20.43 -4.26 -21.07
CA LYS A 358 -21.39 -3.58 -21.94
C LYS A 358 -22.31 -2.57 -21.22
N GLN A 359 -21.94 -2.10 -20.02
CA GLN A 359 -22.73 -1.12 -19.28
C GLN A 359 -22.65 0.27 -19.91
N SER A 360 -23.79 0.96 -20.06
CA SER A 360 -23.83 2.32 -20.64
C SER A 360 -23.03 3.33 -19.82
N THR A 361 -23.00 3.20 -18.49
CA THR A 361 -22.22 4.07 -17.61
C THR A 361 -20.72 4.01 -17.89
N ALA A 362 -20.18 2.84 -18.26
CA ALA A 362 -18.78 2.70 -18.65
C ALA A 362 -18.48 3.44 -19.94
N ARG A 363 -19.37 3.30 -20.93
CA ARG A 363 -19.29 4.03 -22.21
C ARG A 363 -19.33 5.54 -21.99
N GLU A 364 -20.25 6.03 -21.17
CA GLU A 364 -20.42 7.45 -20.85
C GLU A 364 -19.20 8.01 -20.12
N ASN A 365 -18.66 7.28 -19.14
CA ASN A 365 -17.45 7.65 -18.42
C ASN A 365 -16.24 7.76 -19.34
N ALA A 366 -16.05 6.77 -20.22
CA ALA A 366 -14.98 6.78 -21.22
C ALA A 366 -15.13 7.98 -22.19
N ALA A 367 -16.35 8.24 -22.70
CA ALA A 367 -16.58 9.39 -23.57
C ALA A 367 -16.30 10.73 -22.88
N ARG A 368 -16.64 10.88 -21.60
CA ARG A 368 -16.35 12.09 -20.81
C ARG A 368 -14.85 12.27 -20.55
N ALA A 369 -14.14 11.18 -20.25
CA ALA A 369 -12.68 11.23 -20.10
C ALA A 369 -11.99 11.60 -21.42
N PHE A 370 -12.38 11.01 -22.55
CA PHE A 370 -11.89 11.44 -23.86
C PHE A 370 -12.15 12.93 -24.12
N ASN A 371 -13.36 13.42 -23.82
CA ASN A 371 -13.67 14.84 -23.99
C ASN A 371 -12.82 15.74 -23.09
N ALA A 372 -12.45 15.30 -21.88
CA ALA A 372 -11.55 16.05 -21.00
C ALA A 372 -10.11 16.08 -21.52
N LEU A 373 -9.58 14.96 -22.00
CA LEU A 373 -8.26 14.89 -22.64
C LEU A 373 -8.20 15.74 -23.92
N HIS A 374 -9.23 15.67 -24.76
CA HIS A 374 -9.38 16.55 -25.92
C HIS A 374 -9.45 18.02 -25.49
N PHE A 375 -10.13 18.31 -24.37
CA PHE A 375 -10.21 19.66 -23.84
C PHE A 375 -8.84 20.21 -23.42
N LEU A 376 -7.96 19.40 -22.82
CA LEU A 376 -6.59 19.79 -22.48
C LEU A 376 -5.79 20.31 -23.70
N GLN A 377 -6.09 19.83 -24.90
CA GLN A 377 -5.52 20.41 -26.12
C GLN A 377 -6.22 21.70 -26.52
N THR A 378 -7.55 21.72 -26.58
CA THR A 378 -8.28 22.90 -27.08
C THR A 378 -8.18 24.13 -26.18
N VAL A 379 -8.00 23.95 -24.86
CA VAL A 379 -7.90 25.05 -23.89
C VAL A 379 -6.66 25.93 -24.11
N THR A 380 -5.62 25.39 -24.76
CA THR A 380 -4.38 26.11 -25.06
C THR A 380 -4.56 27.13 -26.17
N GLY A 381 -5.57 26.96 -27.03
CA GLY A 381 -5.79 27.75 -28.23
C GLY A 381 -4.82 27.43 -29.38
N THR A 382 -3.96 26.43 -29.22
CA THR A 382 -3.00 25.97 -30.23
C THR A 382 -3.47 24.67 -30.85
N GLU A 383 -3.40 24.54 -32.17
CA GLU A 383 -3.76 23.33 -32.90
C GLU A 383 -2.67 22.26 -32.72
N GLY A 384 -2.81 21.41 -31.68
CA GLY A 384 -1.95 20.25 -31.43
C GLY A 384 -1.15 20.27 -30.12
N PHE A 385 -0.93 21.42 -29.48
CA PHE A 385 -0.30 21.48 -28.16
C PHE A 385 -1.31 21.16 -27.05
N VAL A 386 -0.94 20.23 -26.16
CA VAL A 386 -1.77 19.73 -25.06
C VAL A 386 -1.28 20.35 -23.75
N ALA A 387 -2.18 20.84 -22.90
CA ALA A 387 -1.85 21.26 -21.52
C ALA A 387 -1.68 20.05 -20.61
N ARG A 388 -0.79 20.13 -19.61
CA ARG A 388 -0.63 19.11 -18.55
C ARG A 388 -1.90 18.94 -17.72
N THR A 389 -2.46 20.07 -17.32
CA THR A 389 -3.63 20.11 -16.44
C THR A 389 -4.38 21.42 -16.58
N VAL A 390 -5.60 21.45 -16.04
CA VAL A 390 -6.42 22.64 -15.91
C VAL A 390 -7.05 22.72 -14.52
N ILE A 391 -7.21 23.94 -14.01
CA ILE A 391 -7.92 24.23 -12.76
C ILE A 391 -8.84 25.45 -12.93
N PRO A 392 -9.91 25.57 -12.12
CA PRO A 392 -10.68 26.79 -12.00
C PRO A 392 -9.81 28.01 -11.62
N PRO A 393 -10.05 29.22 -12.18
CA PRO A 393 -9.25 30.41 -11.91
C PRO A 393 -9.30 30.91 -10.46
N ASP A 394 -10.27 30.47 -9.68
CA ASP A 394 -10.46 30.83 -8.27
C ASP A 394 -9.75 29.87 -7.30
N TRP A 395 -9.08 28.83 -7.80
CA TRP A 395 -8.20 27.99 -6.97
C TRP A 395 -7.03 28.82 -6.41
N THR A 396 -6.88 28.80 -5.10
CA THR A 396 -5.81 29.52 -4.39
C THR A 396 -4.53 28.70 -4.19
N SER A 397 -4.54 27.43 -4.59
CA SER A 397 -3.41 26.49 -4.49
C SER A 397 -3.33 25.69 -5.78
N MET A 398 -2.12 25.50 -6.30
CA MET A 398 -1.83 24.74 -7.52
C MET A 398 -0.39 24.21 -7.50
N GLY A 399 -0.11 23.14 -8.23
CA GLY A 399 1.24 22.59 -8.42
C GLY A 399 2.09 23.50 -9.30
N ASP A 400 3.32 23.79 -8.86
CA ASP A 400 4.29 24.68 -9.53
C ASP A 400 3.70 26.02 -9.98
N PRO A 401 3.35 26.92 -9.05
CA PRO A 401 2.85 28.24 -9.39
C PRO A 401 3.89 29.03 -10.18
N ASN A 402 3.42 29.98 -11.00
CA ASN A 402 4.29 30.91 -11.71
C ASN A 402 5.21 31.65 -10.74
N ARG A 403 6.51 31.63 -11.02
CA ARG A 403 7.51 32.39 -10.26
C ARG A 403 8.59 32.94 -11.18
N SER A 404 9.10 34.12 -10.86
CA SER A 404 10.28 34.66 -11.51
C SER A 404 11.53 33.90 -11.06
N ILE A 405 12.46 33.68 -12.00
CA ILE A 405 13.76 33.06 -11.77
C ILE A 405 14.79 34.07 -12.25
N ASP A 406 15.67 34.55 -11.37
CA ASP A 406 16.70 35.49 -11.78
C ASP A 406 17.84 34.80 -12.55
N ASP A 407 18.72 35.60 -13.15
CA ASP A 407 19.79 35.07 -14.01
C ASP A 407 20.88 34.30 -13.23
N GLN A 408 21.03 34.55 -11.93
CA GLN A 408 21.99 33.81 -11.09
C GLN A 408 21.42 32.42 -10.76
N GLU A 409 20.18 32.36 -10.27
CA GLU A 409 19.48 31.09 -10.03
C GLU A 409 19.39 30.27 -11.33
N TRP A 410 19.11 30.93 -12.45
CA TRP A 410 19.05 30.27 -13.75
C TRP A 410 20.40 29.69 -14.19
N ALA A 411 21.51 30.40 -13.97
CA ALA A 411 22.84 29.89 -14.27
C ALA A 411 23.20 28.66 -13.42
N GLU A 412 22.86 28.66 -12.12
CA GLU A 412 23.07 27.51 -11.24
C GLU A 412 22.28 26.28 -11.71
N ARG A 413 21.01 26.47 -12.09
CA ARG A 413 20.16 25.41 -12.64
C ARG A 413 20.73 24.80 -13.92
N LEU A 414 21.16 25.64 -14.86
CA LEU A 414 21.73 25.17 -16.13
C LEU A 414 23.04 24.40 -15.96
N VAL A 415 23.87 24.76 -14.97
CA VAL A 415 25.09 24.01 -14.68
C VAL A 415 24.78 22.62 -14.11
N LEU A 416 23.72 22.49 -13.32
CA LEU A 416 23.29 21.21 -12.75
C LEU A 416 22.58 20.32 -13.76
N ASN A 417 21.72 20.91 -14.59
CA ASN A 417 20.98 20.20 -15.63
C ASN A 417 20.84 21.08 -16.88
N PRO A 418 21.67 20.88 -17.92
CA PRO A 418 21.63 21.69 -19.15
C PRO A 418 20.33 21.50 -19.95
N ARG A 419 19.53 20.49 -19.63
CA ARG A 419 18.21 20.24 -20.23
C ARG A 419 17.07 21.02 -19.59
N GLU A 420 17.31 21.71 -18.46
CA GLU A 420 16.25 22.50 -17.82
C GLU A 420 15.69 23.58 -18.76
N LYS A 421 14.40 23.88 -18.58
CA LYS A 421 13.71 24.99 -19.24
C LYS A 421 13.40 26.10 -18.23
N ARG A 422 13.58 27.36 -18.63
CA ARG A 422 13.20 28.54 -17.81
C ARG A 422 11.68 28.73 -17.83
N ARG A 423 11.00 28.35 -16.74
CA ARG A 423 9.54 28.15 -16.66
C ARG A 423 8.82 29.18 -15.78
N GLU A 424 8.93 30.47 -16.12
CA GLU A 424 8.35 31.54 -15.29
C GLU A 424 6.83 31.70 -15.44
N LYS A 425 6.27 31.25 -16.58
CA LYS A 425 4.85 31.35 -16.91
C LYS A 425 4.26 29.99 -17.25
N LEU A 426 4.25 29.05 -16.31
CA LEU A 426 3.65 27.73 -16.47
C LEU A 426 2.13 27.78 -16.59
N TRP A 427 1.47 28.52 -15.69
CA TRP A 427 0.03 28.66 -15.60
C TRP A 427 -0.46 29.86 -16.40
N ARG A 428 -1.50 29.64 -17.21
CA ARG A 428 -2.03 30.64 -18.14
C ARG A 428 -3.54 30.63 -18.11
N LEU A 429 -4.12 31.82 -18.18
CA LEU A 429 -5.57 31.96 -18.27
C LEU A 429 -6.01 31.63 -19.70
N SER A 430 -6.95 30.70 -19.82
CA SER A 430 -7.65 30.37 -21.07
C SER A 430 -8.32 31.59 -21.70
N HIS A 431 -8.57 31.53 -23.01
CA HIS A 431 -9.17 32.63 -23.78
C HIS A 431 -10.55 33.05 -23.24
N ASP A 432 -11.38 32.07 -22.83
CA ASP A 432 -12.70 32.31 -22.23
C ASP A 432 -12.65 32.71 -20.75
N ARG A 433 -11.44 32.75 -20.16
CA ARG A 433 -11.15 33.07 -18.77
C ARG A 433 -11.79 32.12 -17.75
N ARG A 434 -12.20 30.93 -18.17
CA ARG A 434 -12.86 29.94 -17.29
C ARG A 434 -11.91 28.93 -16.67
N TRP A 435 -10.68 28.86 -17.16
CA TRP A 435 -9.66 27.91 -16.74
C TRP A 435 -8.28 28.55 -16.65
N LEU A 436 -7.51 28.18 -15.64
CA LEU A 436 -6.06 28.21 -15.69
C LEU A 436 -5.58 26.87 -16.24
N TRP A 437 -4.66 26.90 -17.20
CA TRP A 437 -4.05 25.69 -17.78
C TRP A 437 -2.53 25.74 -17.62
N LYS A 438 -1.92 24.58 -17.40
CA LYS A 438 -0.48 24.42 -17.19
C LYS A 438 0.21 23.94 -18.47
N GLY A 439 1.25 24.67 -18.90
CA GLY A 439 2.09 24.30 -20.06
C GLY A 439 3.28 23.42 -19.67
N ASP A 440 4.34 23.44 -20.49
CA ASP A 440 5.53 22.58 -20.36
C ASP A 440 5.21 21.07 -20.28
N THR A 441 4.32 20.62 -21.15
CA THR A 441 3.83 19.23 -21.19
C THR A 441 4.93 18.23 -21.47
N SER A 442 4.92 17.13 -20.73
CA SER A 442 5.97 16.11 -20.77
C SER A 442 5.60 14.97 -21.73
N SER A 443 6.55 14.10 -22.07
CA SER A 443 6.34 13.01 -23.03
C SER A 443 5.35 11.97 -22.51
N ASP A 444 5.44 11.67 -21.21
CA ASP A 444 4.58 10.78 -20.44
C ASP A 444 3.08 11.15 -20.52
N GLU A 445 2.76 12.44 -20.46
CA GLU A 445 1.41 12.96 -20.73
C GLU A 445 0.91 12.54 -22.12
N ILE A 446 1.72 12.76 -23.16
CA ILE A 446 1.33 12.39 -24.52
C ILE A 446 1.17 10.88 -24.64
N THR A 447 2.07 10.10 -24.04
CA THR A 447 1.99 8.63 -24.08
C THR A 447 0.76 8.09 -23.37
N GLY A 448 0.40 8.61 -22.19
CA GLY A 448 -0.82 8.22 -21.50
C GLY A 448 -2.10 8.60 -22.27
N HIS A 449 -2.11 9.75 -22.94
CA HIS A 449 -3.19 10.14 -23.86
C HIS A 449 -3.32 9.13 -25.02
N MET A 450 -2.23 8.80 -25.70
CA MET A 450 -2.22 7.87 -26.83
C MET A 450 -2.72 6.48 -26.43
N TYR A 451 -2.29 5.98 -25.26
CA TYR A 451 -2.79 4.72 -24.70
C TYR A 451 -4.30 4.75 -24.45
N GLY A 452 -4.81 5.81 -23.83
CA GLY A 452 -6.25 6.00 -23.63
C GLY A 452 -7.04 6.08 -24.94
N TYR A 453 -6.52 6.83 -25.92
CA TYR A 453 -7.15 7.02 -27.24
C TYR A 453 -7.25 5.72 -28.03
N LEU A 454 -6.21 4.89 -28.00
CA LEU A 454 -6.20 3.57 -28.63
C LEU A 454 -7.39 2.73 -28.15
N PHE A 455 -7.49 2.49 -26.84
CA PHE A 455 -8.50 1.59 -26.31
C PHE A 455 -9.91 2.19 -26.38
N TYR A 456 -10.05 3.51 -26.24
CA TYR A 456 -11.33 4.16 -26.46
C TYR A 456 -11.80 4.01 -27.91
N HIS A 457 -10.91 4.27 -28.87
CA HIS A 457 -11.22 4.11 -30.29
C HIS A 457 -11.65 2.67 -30.60
N ASP A 458 -10.86 1.69 -30.17
CA ASP A 458 -11.06 0.30 -30.59
C ASP A 458 -12.22 -0.38 -29.88
N LEU A 459 -12.44 -0.07 -28.60
CA LEU A 459 -13.38 -0.83 -27.76
C LEU A 459 -14.72 -0.13 -27.55
N VAL A 460 -14.76 1.21 -27.65
CA VAL A 460 -15.92 2.00 -27.21
C VAL A 460 -16.53 2.84 -28.33
N ALA A 461 -15.68 3.56 -29.07
CA ALA A 461 -16.08 4.64 -29.95
C ALA A 461 -16.99 4.18 -31.10
N ASP A 462 -18.06 4.93 -31.33
CA ASP A 462 -18.87 4.82 -32.54
C ASP A 462 -18.16 5.43 -33.76
N VAL A 463 -18.78 5.37 -34.95
CA VAL A 463 -18.17 5.87 -36.18
C VAL A 463 -17.81 7.37 -36.11
N LYS A 464 -18.60 8.20 -35.44
CA LYS A 464 -18.33 9.64 -35.31
C LYS A 464 -17.23 9.89 -34.29
N GLU A 465 -17.27 9.20 -33.17
CA GLU A 465 -16.26 9.27 -32.12
C GLU A 465 -14.91 8.78 -32.64
N LYS A 466 -14.86 7.68 -33.41
CA LYS A 466 -13.64 7.18 -34.05
C LYS A 466 -12.97 8.23 -34.92
N ARG A 467 -13.76 8.94 -35.73
CA ARG A 467 -13.25 10.06 -36.53
C ARG A 467 -12.70 11.19 -35.66
N ARG A 468 -13.41 11.58 -34.59
CA ARG A 468 -12.93 12.61 -33.64
C ARG A 468 -11.60 12.21 -32.99
N VAL A 469 -11.45 10.96 -32.57
CA VAL A 469 -10.21 10.45 -31.98
C VAL A 469 -9.08 10.47 -33.02
N SER A 470 -9.33 9.95 -34.22
CA SER A 470 -8.37 9.96 -35.33
C SER A 470 -7.89 11.38 -35.66
N ASP A 471 -8.83 12.32 -35.84
CA ASP A 471 -8.50 13.71 -36.17
C ASP A 471 -7.67 14.36 -35.05
N HIS A 472 -8.06 14.13 -33.79
CA HIS A 472 -7.35 14.66 -32.63
C HIS A 472 -5.91 14.11 -32.50
N VAL A 473 -5.73 12.79 -32.65
CA VAL A 473 -4.40 12.16 -32.67
C VAL A 473 -3.56 12.70 -33.81
N CYS A 474 -4.14 12.84 -35.01
CA CYS A 474 -3.44 13.44 -36.15
C CYS A 474 -2.97 14.86 -35.83
N HIS A 475 -3.79 15.71 -35.22
CA HIS A 475 -3.38 17.09 -34.89
C HIS A 475 -2.18 17.12 -33.93
N ILE A 476 -2.16 16.27 -32.90
CA ILE A 476 -1.04 16.19 -31.95
C ILE A 476 0.23 15.69 -32.66
N VAL A 477 0.13 14.61 -33.44
CA VAL A 477 1.29 14.01 -34.10
C VAL A 477 1.81 14.91 -35.23
N ASP A 478 0.93 15.56 -35.99
CA ASP A 478 1.29 16.55 -37.00
C ASP A 478 2.02 17.72 -36.34
N TYR A 479 1.53 18.22 -35.21
CA TYR A 479 2.20 19.26 -34.45
C TYR A 479 3.63 18.86 -34.04
N ILE A 480 3.83 17.64 -33.52
CA ILE A 480 5.16 17.14 -33.17
C ILE A 480 6.07 17.07 -34.40
N ILE A 481 5.60 16.52 -35.53
CA ILE A 481 6.36 16.40 -36.78
C ILE A 481 6.74 17.79 -37.32
N ASP A 482 5.77 18.70 -37.42
CA ASP A 482 5.94 20.03 -38.02
C ASP A 482 6.90 20.91 -37.20
N HIS A 483 7.11 20.59 -35.93
CA HIS A 483 8.06 21.26 -35.05
C HIS A 483 9.40 20.53 -34.92
N GLY A 484 9.70 19.55 -35.79
CA GLY A 484 10.97 18.83 -35.78
C GLY A 484 11.05 17.74 -34.70
N PHE A 485 9.95 17.02 -34.51
CA PHE A 485 9.82 15.92 -33.55
C PHE A 485 10.04 16.35 -32.08
N VAL A 486 9.62 17.56 -31.74
CA VAL A 486 9.54 18.02 -30.35
C VAL A 486 8.17 18.60 -30.08
N LEU A 487 7.69 18.47 -28.85
CA LEU A 487 6.51 19.19 -28.39
C LEU A 487 6.93 20.63 -28.10
N THR A 488 6.55 21.56 -28.97
CA THR A 488 6.81 23.00 -28.78
C THR A 488 5.75 23.59 -27.86
N ASP A 489 6.17 24.25 -26.78
CA ASP A 489 5.27 25.00 -25.91
C ASP A 489 4.94 26.36 -26.54
N ILE A 490 3.97 27.07 -26.00
CA ILE A 490 3.49 28.33 -26.56
C ILE A 490 4.51 29.49 -26.52
N ASP A 491 5.64 29.29 -25.85
CA ASP A 491 6.79 30.21 -25.87
C ASP A 491 7.71 30.01 -27.07
N GLY A 492 7.38 29.07 -27.97
CA GLY A 492 8.14 28.75 -29.18
C GLY A 492 9.37 27.88 -28.92
N ARG A 493 9.56 27.39 -27.69
CA ARG A 493 10.63 26.46 -27.33
C ARG A 493 10.03 25.09 -27.06
N HIS A 494 10.79 24.03 -27.31
CA HIS A 494 10.37 22.70 -26.89
C HIS A 494 10.10 22.66 -25.38
N THR A 495 9.17 21.81 -24.99
CA THR A 495 8.93 21.43 -23.60
C THR A 495 10.14 20.70 -23.04
N MET A 496 10.28 20.65 -21.72
CA MET A 496 11.45 20.05 -21.09
C MET A 496 11.64 18.57 -21.47
N TRP A 497 10.55 17.80 -21.57
CA TRP A 497 10.61 16.35 -21.78
C TRP A 497 9.98 15.84 -23.07
N GLY A 498 9.17 16.64 -23.77
CA GLY A 498 8.58 16.25 -25.06
C GLY A 498 9.58 16.36 -26.20
N VAL A 499 10.59 15.49 -26.22
CA VAL A 499 11.68 15.50 -27.21
C VAL A 499 11.86 14.13 -27.84
N TRP A 500 11.60 14.08 -29.15
CA TRP A 500 11.73 12.89 -30.00
C TRP A 500 12.54 13.18 -31.26
N ALA A 501 13.37 14.22 -31.25
CA ALA A 501 14.16 14.62 -32.40
C ALA A 501 15.34 13.67 -32.64
N PRO A 502 15.51 13.10 -33.85
CA PRO A 502 16.63 12.21 -34.16
C PRO A 502 18.01 12.76 -33.80
N GLU A 503 18.28 14.01 -34.13
CA GLU A 503 19.56 14.67 -33.87
C GLU A 503 19.82 14.81 -32.38
N ARG A 504 18.79 15.07 -31.56
CA ARG A 504 18.94 15.14 -30.10
C ARG A 504 19.15 13.75 -29.52
N LEU A 505 18.27 12.80 -29.84
CA LEU A 505 18.36 11.48 -29.25
C LEU A 505 19.68 10.78 -29.62
N ASN A 506 20.19 10.96 -30.84
CA ASN A 506 21.36 10.23 -31.33
C ASN A 506 22.69 10.99 -31.16
N GLU A 507 22.69 12.32 -31.22
CA GLU A 507 23.93 13.12 -31.25
C GLU A 507 24.18 13.91 -29.95
N ASP A 508 23.13 14.17 -29.15
CA ASP A 508 23.25 14.86 -27.86
C ASP A 508 23.38 13.83 -26.71
N PRO A 509 24.52 13.79 -26.00
CA PRO A 509 24.72 12.85 -24.90
C PRO A 509 23.79 13.07 -23.71
N ASP A 510 23.22 14.26 -23.54
CA ASP A 510 22.31 14.55 -22.41
C ASP A 510 20.95 13.82 -22.55
N TRP A 511 20.64 13.32 -23.75
CA TRP A 511 19.45 12.52 -24.05
C TRP A 511 19.75 11.01 -24.13
N ALA A 512 20.95 10.57 -23.74
CA ALA A 512 21.33 9.17 -23.83
C ALA A 512 20.43 8.24 -22.98
N THR A 513 19.95 8.72 -21.83
CA THR A 513 19.05 7.97 -20.94
C THR A 513 17.69 7.74 -21.59
N GLU A 514 17.08 8.78 -22.15
CA GLU A 514 15.73 8.72 -22.72
C GLU A 514 15.72 8.28 -24.20
N ARG A 515 16.89 8.16 -24.85
CA ARG A 515 17.04 7.80 -26.27
C ARG A 515 16.17 6.61 -26.67
N GLY A 516 16.25 5.51 -25.91
CA GLY A 516 15.54 4.27 -26.22
C GLY A 516 14.03 4.43 -26.09
N ILE A 517 13.57 4.92 -24.93
CA ILE A 517 12.15 5.09 -24.61
C ILE A 517 11.49 6.14 -25.49
N ASN A 518 12.09 7.31 -25.70
CA ASN A 518 11.53 8.34 -26.57
C ASN A 518 11.50 7.88 -28.03
N SER A 519 12.51 7.13 -28.50
CA SER A 519 12.45 6.53 -29.84
C SER A 519 11.23 5.58 -29.96
N LEU A 520 10.94 4.79 -28.93
CA LEU A 520 9.77 3.91 -28.91
C LEU A 520 8.45 4.71 -28.88
N GLU A 521 8.36 5.74 -28.06
CA GLU A 521 7.18 6.62 -27.99
C GLU A 521 6.83 7.21 -29.36
N MET A 522 7.80 7.82 -30.05
CA MET A 522 7.56 8.46 -31.34
C MET A 522 7.10 7.44 -32.41
N LEU A 523 7.72 6.25 -32.44
CA LEU A 523 7.27 5.16 -33.30
C LEU A 523 5.84 4.71 -32.96
N SER A 524 5.51 4.65 -31.67
CA SER A 524 4.19 4.31 -31.17
C SER A 524 3.13 5.32 -31.60
N PHE A 525 3.44 6.62 -31.50
CA PHE A 525 2.54 7.70 -31.91
C PHE A 525 2.27 7.70 -33.42
N LEU A 526 3.32 7.52 -34.23
CA LEU A 526 3.20 7.42 -35.69
C LEU A 526 2.40 6.18 -36.10
N LYS A 527 2.65 5.04 -35.44
CA LYS A 527 1.93 3.81 -35.73
C LYS A 527 0.46 3.92 -35.37
N LEU A 528 0.13 4.52 -34.22
CA LEU A 528 -1.24 4.78 -33.81
C LEU A 528 -1.92 5.77 -34.78
N ALA A 529 -1.29 6.90 -35.11
CA ALA A 529 -1.82 7.85 -36.08
C ALA A 529 -2.08 7.21 -37.45
N HIS A 530 -1.19 6.33 -37.92
CA HIS A 530 -1.40 5.54 -39.12
C HIS A 530 -2.60 4.58 -39.00
N HIS A 531 -2.68 3.84 -37.89
CA HIS A 531 -3.77 2.89 -37.63
C HIS A 531 -5.14 3.58 -37.65
N LEU A 532 -5.27 4.70 -36.94
CA LEU A 532 -6.54 5.41 -36.78
C LEU A 532 -6.98 6.14 -38.05
N SER A 533 -6.03 6.77 -38.75
CA SER A 533 -6.35 7.65 -39.89
C SER A 533 -6.24 6.98 -41.26
N GLY A 534 -5.47 5.90 -41.38
CA GLY A 534 -5.09 5.27 -42.65
C GLY A 534 -4.15 6.11 -43.52
N LYS A 535 -3.68 7.28 -43.06
CA LYS A 535 -2.80 8.15 -43.86
C LYS A 535 -1.40 7.54 -43.98
N SER A 536 -0.92 7.36 -45.21
CA SER A 536 0.38 6.73 -45.50
C SER A 536 1.59 7.57 -45.04
N ARG A 537 1.45 8.90 -44.91
CA ARG A 537 2.51 9.80 -44.44
C ARG A 537 3.13 9.35 -43.11
N TYR A 538 2.31 8.90 -42.16
CA TYR A 538 2.81 8.48 -40.84
C TYR A 538 3.64 7.21 -40.95
N GLN A 539 3.22 6.26 -41.79
CA GLN A 539 3.98 5.03 -42.05
C GLN A 539 5.30 5.33 -42.79
N GLN A 540 5.33 6.34 -43.68
CA GLN A 540 6.56 6.76 -44.37
C GLN A 540 7.56 7.37 -43.39
N ILE A 541 7.12 8.30 -42.54
CA ILE A 541 7.96 8.93 -41.51
C ILE A 541 8.45 7.87 -40.51
N TYR A 542 7.57 6.96 -40.09
CA TYR A 542 7.91 5.83 -39.23
C TYR A 542 9.05 4.98 -39.80
N LEU A 543 8.98 4.61 -41.09
CA LEU A 543 10.02 3.83 -41.76
C LEU A 543 11.32 4.62 -41.92
N ASP A 544 11.24 5.92 -42.19
CA ASP A 544 12.41 6.79 -42.30
C ASP A 544 13.15 6.92 -40.94
N LEU A 545 12.42 7.12 -39.85
CA LEU A 545 13.01 7.12 -38.50
C LEU A 545 13.72 5.80 -38.19
N LEU A 546 13.11 4.67 -38.55
CA LEU A 546 13.68 3.34 -38.34
C LEU A 546 14.97 3.10 -39.14
N HIS A 547 14.95 3.43 -40.43
CA HIS A 547 15.99 3.02 -41.37
C HIS A 547 17.09 4.07 -41.56
N THR A 548 16.75 5.35 -41.48
CA THR A 548 17.67 6.48 -41.70
C THR A 548 18.16 7.07 -40.39
N HIS A 549 17.33 7.08 -39.34
CA HIS A 549 17.63 7.76 -38.07
C HIS A 549 17.93 6.83 -36.90
N HIS A 550 18.27 5.56 -37.18
CA HIS A 550 18.71 4.57 -36.20
C HIS A 550 17.68 4.16 -35.13
N TYR A 551 16.39 4.47 -35.30
CA TYR A 551 15.40 4.14 -34.27
C TYR A 551 15.22 2.63 -34.11
N ALA A 552 15.47 1.84 -35.16
CA ALA A 552 15.47 0.38 -35.06
C ALA A 552 16.52 -0.15 -34.07
N GLN A 553 17.64 0.56 -33.91
CA GLN A 553 18.67 0.25 -32.92
C GLN A 553 18.32 0.80 -31.55
N ASN A 554 17.81 2.04 -31.47
CA ASN A 554 17.47 2.68 -30.20
C ASN A 554 16.43 1.87 -29.40
N VAL A 555 15.38 1.41 -30.08
CA VAL A 555 14.30 0.67 -29.43
C VAL A 555 14.70 -0.72 -28.97
N LEU A 556 15.82 -1.30 -29.44
CA LEU A 556 16.29 -2.56 -28.87
C LEU A 556 16.62 -2.45 -27.38
N SER A 557 16.94 -1.24 -26.91
CA SER A 557 17.23 -0.94 -25.50
C SER A 557 16.32 0.18 -25.02
N ALA A 558 15.01 0.03 -25.24
CA ALA A 558 14.01 1.02 -24.84
C ALA A 558 14.02 1.25 -23.31
N LYS A 559 14.16 0.18 -22.53
CA LYS A 559 14.47 0.26 -21.10
C LYS A 559 15.98 0.35 -20.90
N THR A 560 16.45 1.40 -20.24
CA THR A 560 17.84 1.47 -19.78
C THR A 560 18.08 0.49 -18.63
N THR A 561 19.20 -0.23 -18.67
CA THR A 561 19.64 -1.12 -17.58
C THR A 561 20.83 -0.55 -16.81
N ASN A 562 21.18 0.71 -17.07
CA ASN A 562 22.24 1.39 -16.32
C ASN A 562 21.71 1.72 -14.91
N PRO A 563 22.32 1.19 -13.83
CA PRO A 563 21.88 1.45 -12.46
C PRO A 563 21.82 2.93 -12.06
N ALA A 564 22.59 3.79 -12.71
CA ALA A 564 22.60 5.24 -12.44
C ALA A 564 21.48 6.00 -13.17
N TRP A 565 20.81 5.37 -14.14
CA TRP A 565 19.79 5.98 -14.98
C TRP A 565 18.44 5.26 -14.88
N THR A 566 18.35 4.24 -14.04
CA THR A 566 17.12 3.46 -13.87
C THR A 566 16.12 4.27 -13.07
N THR A 567 14.90 4.41 -13.60
CA THR A 567 13.75 4.98 -12.90
C THR A 567 12.50 4.14 -13.17
N HIS A 568 11.57 4.14 -12.23
CA HIS A 568 10.34 3.33 -12.30
C HIS A 568 9.25 3.95 -13.18
N ILE A 569 9.29 5.28 -13.39
CA ILE A 569 8.38 5.95 -14.33
C ILE A 569 8.52 5.38 -15.76
N ASP A 570 9.74 5.01 -16.16
CA ASP A 570 10.01 4.40 -17.46
C ASP A 570 9.27 3.06 -17.63
N ASP A 571 9.04 2.32 -16.54
CA ASP A 571 8.35 1.03 -16.62
C ASP A 571 6.86 1.19 -16.93
N GLU A 572 6.19 2.15 -16.30
CA GLU A 572 4.82 2.51 -16.66
C GLU A 572 4.76 3.09 -18.07
N LEU A 573 5.69 3.98 -18.41
CA LEU A 573 5.70 4.66 -19.69
C LEU A 573 5.86 3.68 -20.87
N LEU A 574 6.75 2.69 -20.74
CA LEU A 574 6.89 1.61 -21.73
C LEU A 574 5.64 0.73 -21.79
N ALA A 575 5.01 0.41 -20.65
CA ALA A 575 3.75 -0.35 -20.63
C ALA A 575 2.60 0.37 -21.36
N LEU A 576 2.63 1.71 -21.39
CA LEU A 576 1.67 2.53 -22.13
C LEU A 576 2.03 2.67 -23.63
N ALA A 577 3.32 2.77 -23.96
CA ALA A 577 3.80 2.94 -25.33
C ALA A 577 3.70 1.66 -26.18
N PHE A 578 4.17 0.52 -25.67
CA PHE A 578 4.24 -0.73 -26.44
C PHE A 578 2.91 -1.15 -27.08
N PRO A 579 1.74 -1.08 -26.41
CA PRO A 579 0.45 -1.40 -27.03
C PRO A 579 0.15 -0.60 -28.30
N CYS A 580 0.46 0.69 -28.30
CA CYS A 580 0.23 1.59 -29.45
C CYS A 580 1.07 1.20 -30.68
N LEU A 581 2.21 0.53 -30.46
CA LEU A 581 3.09 0.04 -31.52
C LEU A 581 2.79 -1.41 -31.93
N LEU A 582 2.83 -2.34 -30.97
CA LEU A 582 2.84 -3.79 -31.23
C LEU A 582 1.49 -4.34 -31.70
N LEU A 583 0.37 -3.74 -31.28
CA LEU A 583 -0.97 -4.19 -31.72
C LEU A 583 -1.23 -3.91 -33.20
N HIS A 584 -0.47 -3.00 -33.82
CA HIS A 584 -0.68 -2.56 -35.19
C HIS A 584 0.52 -2.75 -36.11
N GLU A 585 1.65 -3.28 -35.62
CA GLU A 585 2.77 -3.68 -36.47
C GLU A 585 2.47 -4.99 -37.21
N LYS A 586 2.55 -4.93 -38.54
CA LYS A 586 2.25 -6.02 -39.47
C LYS A 586 3.52 -6.66 -40.04
N ASP A 587 4.61 -5.91 -40.12
CA ASP A 587 5.91 -6.43 -40.54
C ASP A 587 6.46 -7.37 -39.46
N GLN A 588 6.68 -8.63 -39.84
CA GLN A 588 7.09 -9.67 -38.90
C GLN A 588 8.53 -9.48 -38.39
N ASN A 589 9.41 -8.86 -39.19
CA ASN A 589 10.79 -8.60 -38.78
C ASN A 589 10.84 -7.45 -37.76
N LEU A 590 10.11 -6.36 -38.01
CA LEU A 590 10.01 -5.26 -37.06
C LEU A 590 9.30 -5.71 -35.78
N LYS A 591 8.22 -6.50 -35.90
CA LYS A 591 7.53 -7.07 -34.75
C LYS A 591 8.47 -7.91 -33.88
N ALA A 592 9.36 -8.71 -34.47
CA ALA A 592 10.35 -9.47 -33.72
C ALA A 592 11.35 -8.57 -32.97
N VAL A 593 11.76 -7.43 -33.55
CA VAL A 593 12.61 -6.42 -32.88
C VAL A 593 11.89 -5.84 -31.67
N TYR A 594 10.63 -5.44 -31.81
CA TYR A 594 9.85 -4.86 -30.72
C TYR A 594 9.52 -5.87 -29.64
N LEU A 595 9.24 -7.12 -29.98
CA LEU A 595 9.05 -8.19 -28.99
C LEU A 595 10.32 -8.45 -28.18
N LYS A 596 11.51 -8.37 -28.80
CA LYS A 596 12.77 -8.46 -28.07
C LYS A 596 12.97 -7.28 -27.11
N SER A 597 12.60 -6.07 -27.52
CA SER A 597 12.62 -4.89 -26.65
C SER A 597 11.65 -5.02 -25.47
N LEU A 598 10.42 -5.49 -25.75
CA LEU A 598 9.41 -5.78 -24.74
C LEU A 598 9.90 -6.82 -23.72
N GLU A 599 10.58 -7.87 -24.18
CA GLU A 599 11.19 -8.88 -23.30
C GLU A 599 12.23 -8.26 -22.36
N GLN A 600 13.14 -7.44 -22.89
CA GLN A 600 14.17 -6.78 -22.07
C GLN A 600 13.59 -5.83 -21.01
N TRP A 601 12.53 -5.09 -21.37
CA TRP A 601 11.79 -4.29 -20.41
C TRP A 601 11.17 -5.18 -19.32
N TYR A 602 10.45 -6.23 -19.72
CA TYR A 602 9.72 -7.08 -18.78
C TYR A 602 10.65 -7.87 -17.84
N GLU A 603 11.84 -8.28 -18.30
CA GLU A 603 12.88 -8.89 -17.44
C GLU A 603 13.24 -8.01 -16.22
N SER A 604 13.17 -6.68 -16.35
CA SER A 604 13.32 -5.73 -15.25
C SER A 604 12.02 -5.60 -14.44
N ALA A 605 10.90 -5.33 -15.13
CA ALA A 605 9.62 -4.95 -14.51
C ALA A 605 8.87 -6.12 -13.84
N GLU A 606 9.16 -7.37 -14.21
CA GLU A 606 8.51 -8.56 -13.66
C GLU A 606 8.63 -8.63 -12.12
N LYS A 607 9.77 -8.17 -11.57
CA LYS A 607 10.04 -8.22 -10.14
C LYS A 607 9.11 -7.34 -9.31
N ASP A 608 8.49 -6.34 -9.92
CA ASP A 608 7.51 -5.45 -9.27
C ASP A 608 6.19 -6.15 -8.96
N MET A 609 5.99 -7.35 -9.53
CA MET A 609 4.77 -8.15 -9.39
C MET A 609 3.51 -7.34 -9.75
N SER A 610 3.64 -6.45 -10.74
CA SER A 610 2.56 -5.58 -11.20
C SER A 610 1.61 -6.35 -12.12
N PRO A 611 0.32 -6.51 -11.77
CA PRO A 611 -0.64 -7.10 -12.71
C PRO A 611 -0.80 -6.23 -13.97
N PHE A 612 -0.52 -4.92 -13.91
CA PHE A 612 -0.53 -4.07 -15.10
C PHE A 612 0.60 -4.44 -16.06
N PHE A 613 1.84 -4.57 -15.56
CA PHE A 613 2.98 -4.95 -16.40
C PHE A 613 2.86 -6.40 -16.90
N ASN A 614 2.47 -7.33 -16.03
CA ASN A 614 2.28 -8.74 -16.38
C ASN A 614 1.24 -8.92 -17.49
N PHE A 615 0.09 -8.25 -17.38
CA PHE A 615 -0.97 -8.36 -18.38
C PHE A 615 -0.61 -7.62 -19.68
N THR A 616 0.10 -6.50 -19.60
CA THR A 616 0.62 -5.80 -20.79
C THR A 616 1.57 -6.71 -21.56
N TYR A 617 2.58 -7.26 -20.90
CA TYR A 617 3.52 -8.20 -21.51
C TYR A 617 2.79 -9.38 -22.14
N ALA A 618 1.97 -10.10 -21.38
CA ALA A 618 1.27 -11.29 -21.85
C ALA A 618 0.32 -11.00 -23.03
N SER A 619 -0.36 -9.85 -23.04
CA SER A 619 -1.27 -9.48 -24.12
C SER A 619 -0.57 -9.19 -25.45
N LEU A 620 0.70 -8.77 -25.41
CA LEU A 620 1.48 -8.40 -26.58
C LEU A 620 2.38 -9.54 -27.08
N SER A 621 2.97 -10.30 -26.15
CA SER A 621 3.89 -11.40 -26.47
C SER A 621 3.22 -12.77 -26.59
N GLY A 622 2.04 -12.95 -26.00
CA GLY A 622 1.44 -14.27 -25.78
C GLY A 622 2.10 -15.07 -24.64
N GLY A 623 2.94 -14.42 -23.83
CA GLY A 623 3.63 -15.00 -22.69
C GLY A 623 2.73 -15.24 -21.47
N ASP A 624 3.35 -15.62 -20.35
CA ASP A 624 2.65 -15.92 -19.10
C ASP A 624 2.17 -14.63 -18.39
N PRO A 625 0.86 -14.47 -18.10
CA PRO A 625 0.32 -13.31 -17.38
C PRO A 625 0.64 -13.31 -15.87
N ARG A 626 1.44 -14.28 -15.40
CA ARG A 626 1.83 -14.46 -13.98
C ARG A 626 0.61 -14.43 -13.07
N LEU A 627 -0.38 -15.26 -13.40
CA LEU A 627 -1.72 -15.14 -12.80
C LEU A 627 -1.70 -15.31 -11.27
N GLU A 628 -0.80 -16.14 -10.73
CA GLU A 628 -0.66 -16.34 -9.29
C GLU A 628 -0.27 -15.05 -8.56
N SER A 629 0.80 -14.37 -8.97
CA SER A 629 1.25 -13.12 -8.35
C SER A 629 0.27 -11.97 -8.62
N SER A 630 -0.30 -11.90 -9.83
CA SER A 630 -1.31 -10.91 -10.21
C SER A 630 -2.59 -11.05 -9.37
N LEU A 631 -3.09 -12.28 -9.14
CA LEU A 631 -4.23 -12.53 -8.26
C LEU A 631 -3.90 -12.26 -6.79
N PHE A 632 -2.68 -12.59 -6.34
CA PHE A 632 -2.23 -12.25 -5.00
C PHE A 632 -2.28 -10.74 -4.78
N PHE A 633 -1.71 -9.94 -5.68
CA PHE A 633 -1.78 -8.47 -5.62
C PHE A 633 -3.22 -7.96 -5.54
N LEU A 634 -4.08 -8.40 -6.47
CA LEU A 634 -5.45 -7.90 -6.55
C LEU A 634 -6.26 -8.23 -5.27
N ARG A 635 -5.98 -9.36 -4.63
CA ARG A 635 -6.60 -9.78 -3.36
C ARG A 635 -6.01 -9.06 -2.15
N ASP A 636 -4.68 -9.01 -2.04
CA ASP A 636 -3.96 -8.49 -0.88
C ASP A 636 -4.02 -6.95 -0.76
N ALA A 637 -4.15 -6.22 -1.88
CA ALA A 637 -4.20 -4.76 -1.87
C ALA A 637 -5.22 -4.24 -0.85
N ALA A 638 -4.85 -3.25 -0.02
CA ALA A 638 -5.78 -2.74 0.99
C ALA A 638 -7.03 -2.16 0.32
N TRP A 639 -8.21 -2.40 0.90
CA TRP A 639 -9.45 -1.77 0.44
C TRP A 639 -9.53 -0.27 0.77
N ASP A 640 -8.63 0.20 1.63
CA ASP A 640 -8.44 1.58 2.04
C ASP A 640 -7.44 2.25 1.08
N LEU A 641 -7.88 3.31 0.41
CA LEU A 641 -7.09 4.05 -0.59
C LEU A 641 -6.37 5.26 0.00
N ARG A 642 -6.47 5.51 1.31
CA ARG A 642 -5.73 6.59 2.00
C ARG A 642 -4.24 6.30 1.98
N ARG A 643 -3.43 7.33 1.68
CA ARG A 643 -1.96 7.24 1.61
C ARG A 643 -1.32 7.30 2.99
N TRP A 644 -1.62 6.32 3.83
CA TRP A 644 -0.95 6.15 5.11
C TRP A 644 0.56 5.96 4.92
N ARG A 645 1.36 6.67 5.72
CA ARG A 645 2.80 6.41 5.78
C ARG A 645 3.06 5.01 6.31
N ILE A 646 3.89 4.25 5.62
CA ILE A 646 4.36 2.93 6.01
C ILE A 646 5.87 2.93 5.99
N ASP A 647 6.50 2.65 7.13
CA ASP A 647 7.96 2.64 7.31
C ASP A 647 8.46 1.21 7.61
N ASN A 648 8.95 0.54 6.57
CA ASN A 648 9.59 -0.77 6.63
C ASN A 648 11.10 -0.69 6.87
N SER A 649 11.72 0.49 6.91
CA SER A 649 13.18 0.64 7.13
C SER A 649 13.64 0.13 8.50
N ARG A 650 12.71 -0.01 9.44
CA ARG A 650 12.96 -0.45 10.82
C ARG A 650 12.76 -1.95 11.03
N ARG A 651 12.36 -2.68 9.99
CA ARG A 651 12.15 -4.12 10.06
C ARG A 651 13.48 -4.85 10.14
N ALA A 652 13.53 -5.87 10.99
CA ALA A 652 14.74 -6.68 11.17
C ALA A 652 14.90 -7.79 10.11
N ASP A 653 13.83 -8.12 9.37
CA ASP A 653 13.80 -9.23 8.39
C ASP A 653 14.10 -8.78 6.94
N VAL A 654 14.29 -7.48 6.71
CA VAL A 654 14.64 -6.89 5.41
C VAL A 654 15.82 -5.93 5.56
N ALA A 655 16.53 -5.66 4.48
CA ALA A 655 17.67 -4.76 4.45
C ALA A 655 17.53 -3.73 3.33
N SER A 656 18.12 -2.56 3.54
CA SER A 656 18.20 -1.53 2.50
C SER A 656 19.31 -1.80 1.50
N CYS A 657 19.09 -1.48 0.23
CA CYS A 657 20.06 -1.60 -0.86
C CYS A 657 19.94 -0.43 -1.87
N TYR A 658 20.98 -0.28 -2.69
CA TYR A 658 21.08 0.69 -3.80
C TYR A 658 21.32 -0.04 -5.13
N PHE A 659 20.79 -1.25 -5.25
CA PHE A 659 20.88 -2.04 -6.47
C PHE A 659 19.54 -2.76 -6.65
N PRO A 660 18.95 -2.78 -7.87
CA PRO A 660 19.55 -2.39 -9.15
C PRO A 660 19.61 -0.89 -9.49
N GLU A 661 19.04 0.00 -8.68
CA GLU A 661 19.05 1.46 -8.90
C GLU A 661 19.90 2.16 -7.82
N LEU A 662 20.84 3.00 -8.24
CA LEU A 662 21.89 3.58 -7.38
C LEU A 662 21.46 4.83 -6.60
N GLU A 663 20.48 5.58 -7.09
CA GLU A 663 20.11 6.87 -6.51
C GLU A 663 19.19 6.70 -5.29
N GLN A 664 18.21 5.81 -5.42
CA GLN A 664 17.16 5.63 -4.42
C GLN A 664 17.42 4.42 -3.52
N VAL A 665 17.18 4.60 -2.21
CA VAL A 665 17.22 3.49 -1.24
C VAL A 665 16.03 2.58 -1.48
N GLN A 666 16.29 1.28 -1.58
CA GLN A 666 15.29 0.25 -1.79
C GLN A 666 15.38 -0.83 -0.72
N LEU A 667 14.36 -1.68 -0.62
CA LEU A 667 14.44 -2.93 0.12
C LEU A 667 15.04 -4.03 -0.74
N ASN A 668 15.80 -4.94 -0.13
CA ASN A 668 16.38 -6.12 -0.78
C ASN A 668 15.35 -7.20 -1.15
N ARG A 669 14.07 -6.99 -0.83
CA ARG A 669 12.95 -7.87 -1.14
C ARG A 669 11.67 -7.05 -1.26
N LEU A 670 10.87 -7.34 -2.29
CA LEU A 670 9.57 -6.73 -2.46
C LEU A 670 8.59 -7.27 -1.41
N LEU A 671 7.93 -6.37 -0.69
CA LEU A 671 6.95 -6.73 0.31
C LEU A 671 5.55 -6.90 -0.29
N PRO A 672 4.65 -7.68 0.33
CA PRO A 672 3.24 -7.69 -0.04
C PRO A 672 2.63 -6.29 -0.12
N ILE A 673 1.67 -6.05 -1.01
CA ILE A 673 1.06 -4.73 -1.20
C ILE A 673 0.34 -4.23 0.07
N SER A 674 -0.19 -5.13 0.90
CA SER A 674 -0.76 -4.78 2.20
C SER A 674 0.26 -4.22 3.21
N GLU A 675 1.55 -4.48 2.99
CA GLU A 675 2.69 -4.06 3.82
C GLU A 675 3.44 -2.85 3.24
N ARG A 676 2.96 -2.25 2.15
CA ARG A 676 3.59 -1.09 1.49
C ARG A 676 2.67 0.11 1.48
N SER A 677 3.21 1.33 1.44
CA SER A 677 2.39 2.53 1.17
C SER A 677 1.60 2.38 -0.13
N PHE A 678 0.57 3.20 -0.31
CA PHE A 678 -0.07 3.30 -1.62
C PHE A 678 0.88 4.00 -2.59
N PHE A 679 1.01 3.44 -3.79
CA PHE A 679 1.79 3.98 -4.90
C PHE A 679 1.04 3.78 -6.24
N ARG A 680 1.43 4.52 -7.26
CA ARG A 680 1.01 4.32 -8.67
C ARG A 680 2.14 3.61 -9.42
N TRP A 681 1.90 3.01 -10.59
CA TRP A 681 2.92 2.17 -11.23
C TRP A 681 4.09 2.95 -11.84
N ASP A 682 4.01 4.28 -11.86
CA ASP A 682 5.10 5.22 -12.14
C ASP A 682 6.03 5.49 -10.94
N ASP A 683 5.72 4.93 -9.77
CA ASP A 683 6.45 5.11 -8.51
C ASP A 683 7.22 3.83 -8.12
N ASN A 684 8.27 3.96 -7.30
CA ASN A 684 9.13 2.84 -6.92
C ASN A 684 8.48 1.95 -5.83
N PRO A 685 8.09 0.70 -6.15
CA PRO A 685 7.40 -0.18 -5.21
C PRO A 685 8.31 -0.77 -4.11
N TRP A 686 9.63 -0.53 -4.19
CA TRP A 686 10.67 -1.06 -3.31
C TRP A 686 11.09 -0.08 -2.22
N TYR A 687 10.51 1.12 -2.16
CA TYR A 687 10.87 2.09 -1.14
C TYR A 687 10.72 1.51 0.28
N PRO A 688 11.72 1.72 1.16
CA PRO A 688 11.65 1.26 2.54
C PRO A 688 10.62 2.05 3.34
N ALA A 689 10.31 3.29 2.95
CA ALA A 689 9.27 4.08 3.57
C ALA A 689 8.64 5.05 2.57
N ASP A 690 7.31 5.12 2.53
CA ASP A 690 6.54 6.07 1.71
C ASP A 690 5.18 6.37 2.37
N GLY A 691 4.48 7.39 1.87
CA GLY A 691 3.12 7.81 2.23
C GLY A 691 3.10 9.20 2.89
N ASP A 692 1.91 9.80 2.96
CA ASP A 692 1.72 11.19 3.42
C ASP A 692 0.89 11.30 4.71
N ASP A 693 0.97 10.26 5.55
CA ASP A 693 0.23 10.16 6.81
C ASP A 693 -1.30 10.28 6.66
N GLY A 694 -1.81 9.91 5.48
CA GLY A 694 -3.24 9.95 5.15
C GLY A 694 -3.74 11.34 4.75
N ALA A 695 -2.84 12.24 4.34
CA ALA A 695 -3.21 13.56 3.83
C ALA A 695 -3.84 13.50 2.44
N THR A 696 -3.62 12.43 1.67
CA THR A 696 -4.29 12.21 0.38
C THR A 696 -4.92 10.83 0.25
N GLU A 697 -5.86 10.70 -0.68
CA GLU A 697 -6.47 9.43 -1.07
C GLU A 697 -6.22 9.15 -2.56
N SER A 698 -5.94 7.89 -2.88
CA SER A 698 -5.73 7.40 -4.25
C SER A 698 -7.02 7.28 -5.05
N ASP A 699 -6.94 7.53 -6.36
CA ASP A 699 -8.03 7.32 -7.33
C ASP A 699 -8.40 5.83 -7.56
N GLY A 700 -7.52 4.89 -7.24
CA GLY A 700 -7.77 3.45 -7.40
C GLY A 700 -7.56 2.87 -8.81
N VAL A 701 -7.16 3.66 -9.80
CA VAL A 701 -6.93 3.22 -11.20
C VAL A 701 -5.82 2.19 -11.30
N PHE A 702 -4.77 2.29 -10.47
CA PHE A 702 -3.67 1.31 -10.38
C PHE A 702 -4.14 -0.15 -10.20
N TRP A 703 -5.32 -0.34 -9.57
CA TRP A 703 -5.96 -1.63 -9.36
C TRP A 703 -7.07 -1.89 -10.39
N LEU A 704 -7.89 -0.87 -10.69
CA LEU A 704 -9.04 -1.01 -11.59
C LEU A 704 -8.63 -1.27 -13.04
N LEU A 705 -7.58 -0.61 -13.54
CA LEU A 705 -7.09 -0.80 -14.90
C LEU A 705 -6.65 -2.26 -15.15
N PRO A 706 -5.69 -2.83 -14.39
CA PRO A 706 -5.30 -4.22 -14.60
C PRO A 706 -6.42 -5.22 -14.30
N TYR A 707 -7.34 -4.92 -13.39
CA TYR A 707 -8.52 -5.76 -13.18
C TYR A 707 -9.38 -5.88 -14.45
N TRP A 708 -9.81 -4.75 -15.04
CA TRP A 708 -10.65 -4.78 -16.24
C TRP A 708 -9.89 -5.28 -17.48
N MET A 709 -8.61 -4.97 -17.57
CA MET A 709 -7.70 -5.50 -18.59
C MET A 709 -7.61 -7.02 -18.53
N GLY A 710 -7.34 -7.60 -17.35
CA GLY A 710 -7.27 -9.04 -17.15
C GLY A 710 -8.58 -9.76 -17.48
N ARG A 711 -9.73 -9.14 -17.17
CA ARG A 711 -11.06 -9.64 -17.56
C ARG A 711 -11.28 -9.61 -19.08
N TYR A 712 -10.81 -8.56 -19.75
CA TYR A 712 -10.94 -8.40 -21.20
C TYR A 712 -10.11 -9.43 -21.97
N TYR A 713 -8.86 -9.64 -21.57
CA TYR A 713 -7.98 -10.65 -22.20
C TYR A 713 -8.28 -12.09 -21.76
N GLY A 714 -9.23 -12.30 -20.85
CA GLY A 714 -9.62 -13.63 -20.38
C GLY A 714 -8.64 -14.28 -19.41
N TYR A 715 -7.77 -13.49 -18.76
CA TYR A 715 -6.88 -13.95 -17.69
C TYR A 715 -7.63 -14.08 -16.36
N LEU A 716 -8.66 -13.25 -16.15
CA LEU A 716 -9.52 -13.21 -14.95
C LEU A 716 -10.96 -13.65 -15.25
#